data_AF-A0A257EX00-F1
#
_entry.id   AF-A0A257EX00-F1
#
_cell.length_a   1.000
_cell.length_b   1.000
_cell.length_c   1.000
_cell.angle_alpha   90.00
_cell.angle_beta   90.00
_cell.angle_gamma   90.00
#
_symmetry.space_group_name_H-M   'P 1'
#
loop_
_entity.id
_entity.type
_entity.pdbx_description
1 polymer ?
#
loop_
_entity_poly.entity_id
_entity_poly.type
_entity_poly.pdbx_seq_one_letter_code
_entity_poly.pdbx_strand_id
1 'polypeptide(L)'
;MLTAALTGSSAFAEGNRSPLIMEGKTNLPQRVLVRTTDSGRDGPDGTAVEPVAPLQQLFVYDRKDGWVEVGPDSDGSRTFWLPDASVIDWKQNIVAALDVAPGLGRTLFFKDVDAAYEVIESEEPAEDAEALRAEAEAAEASGTPSDTILALGPREAIDQRVNLHVMPILSAEEAIFESGTFVNILNVAVASAQNTTQNAAPGAAAGEIGGGAPADFKAAVVFVVDTTKSMGPYIDATRATMTGVYDQLDAAGLSDKVTFGLVGYRDSLKGAPALEWPAKTFVTLEDGRSADGFLNGIAQMTETQVSSKGFREDSFTGIEMALSQMQWDGYAARFIVLVTDAGPRDADDELSGTGMSSQSLNRLIQEQLGGYIAVLHLKTPSGAKNEDHARAESRYTELTSFPNLPPLYFPVENGDPAAYGAATARLASVIITQIGGAAAKVPSQGAAPETEPDDPLAAAVGAAMQRTALQYLGAREGTRAPDVFEAVVVDRDFDRQGMKPISVRLLINKAQLSDLSEALNIIVDKAETNVLDPDKFFTQVLGAAADMSRRPDDVAGREDETLAEAVSISELLDGLPYKSRVMTITEDDWVRMSISEQQALVNDLHDKLERYQRYNGATDLWVNYLGTEGAGNLLYPMLLDDLP
;
A
#
# COMPACT_ATOMS: atom_id res chain seq x y z
N MET A 1 -60.43 40.08 9.44
CA MET A 1 -59.11 40.59 9.88
C MET A 1 -58.23 39.38 10.11
N LEU A 2 -57.41 39.02 9.13
CA LEU A 2 -56.40 37.97 9.22
C LEU A 2 -55.06 38.71 9.27
N THR A 3 -54.33 38.62 10.38
CA THR A 3 -53.01 39.24 10.54
C THR A 3 -51.98 38.14 10.37
N ALA A 4 -51.23 38.20 9.27
CA ALA A 4 -50.13 37.30 8.98
C ALA A 4 -48.96 37.55 9.94
N ALA A 5 -48.49 36.50 10.60
CA ALA A 5 -47.23 36.50 11.33
C ALA A 5 -46.11 36.23 10.31
N LEU A 6 -45.26 37.25 10.06
CA LEU A 6 -44.00 37.05 9.38
C LEU A 6 -43.03 36.37 10.35
N THR A 7 -42.73 35.10 10.08
CA THR A 7 -41.53 34.42 10.54
C THR A 7 -40.31 35.15 10.00
N GLY A 8 -39.47 35.67 10.89
CA GLY A 8 -38.17 36.21 10.52
C GLY A 8 -37.26 35.09 10.06
N SER A 9 -37.02 35.02 8.75
CA SER A 9 -35.86 34.31 8.22
C SER A 9 -34.61 35.07 8.66
N SER A 10 -33.79 34.44 9.51
CA SER A 10 -32.40 34.86 9.68
C SER A 10 -31.71 34.70 8.33
N ALA A 11 -31.33 35.83 7.74
CA ALA A 11 -30.56 35.87 6.52
C ALA A 11 -29.15 35.34 6.80
N PHE A 12 -28.80 34.19 6.21
CA PHE A 12 -27.40 33.86 5.95
C PHE A 12 -26.84 34.97 5.05
N ALA A 13 -25.81 35.66 5.50
CA ALA A 13 -25.11 36.63 4.67
C ALA A 13 -24.32 35.86 3.60
N GLU A 14 -24.86 35.79 2.38
CA GLU A 14 -24.14 35.38 1.16
C GLU A 14 -23.04 36.40 0.83
N GLY A 15 -21.90 36.27 1.50
CA GLY A 15 -20.62 36.75 0.99
C GLY A 15 -19.84 35.54 0.52
N ASN A 16 -19.22 35.61 -0.66
CA ASN A 16 -18.32 34.58 -1.18
C ASN A 16 -17.11 34.48 -0.24
N ARG A 17 -17.21 33.68 0.83
CA ARG A 17 -16.17 33.53 1.86
C ARG A 17 -15.19 32.47 1.39
N SER A 18 -13.91 32.79 1.44
CA SER A 18 -12.83 31.85 1.12
C SER A 18 -12.05 31.51 2.38
N PRO A 19 -11.46 30.30 2.46
CA PRO A 19 -10.60 29.92 3.58
C PRO A 19 -9.40 30.86 3.73
N LEU A 20 -8.88 30.98 4.95
CA LEU A 20 -7.62 31.67 5.22
C LEU A 20 -6.49 31.03 4.45
N ILE A 21 -5.53 31.83 3.98
CA ILE A 21 -4.32 31.33 3.32
C ILE A 21 -3.30 30.90 4.38
N MET A 22 -2.62 29.79 4.12
CA MET A 22 -1.55 29.25 4.94
C MET A 22 -0.41 30.26 5.09
N GLU A 23 0.14 30.35 6.30
CA GLU A 23 1.25 31.26 6.57
C GLU A 23 2.44 30.98 5.63
N GLY A 24 2.99 32.05 5.04
CA GLY A 24 4.09 31.97 4.09
C GLY A 24 3.71 31.49 2.68
N LYS A 25 2.42 31.32 2.39
CA LYS A 25 1.90 30.87 1.09
C LYS A 25 0.98 31.94 0.49
N THR A 26 0.78 31.91 -0.82
CA THR A 26 -0.03 32.89 -1.56
C THR A 26 -1.42 32.35 -1.85
N ASN A 27 -1.54 31.06 -2.16
CA ASN A 27 -2.80 30.49 -2.63
C ASN A 27 -3.33 29.33 -1.76
N LEU A 28 -2.51 28.68 -0.93
CA LEU A 28 -2.89 27.45 -0.22
C LEU A 28 -3.84 27.74 0.95
N PRO A 29 -5.06 27.16 1.00
CA PRO A 29 -5.95 27.35 2.13
C PRO A 29 -5.41 26.62 3.37
N GLN A 30 -5.66 27.20 4.54
CA GLN A 30 -5.42 26.59 5.83
C GLN A 30 -6.41 25.47 6.07
N ARG A 31 -5.91 24.37 6.62
CA ARG A 31 -6.70 23.20 7.00
C ARG A 31 -6.30 22.75 8.39
N VAL A 32 -7.26 22.17 9.08
CA VAL A 32 -7.07 21.60 10.40
C VAL A 32 -7.66 20.20 10.47
N LEU A 33 -7.12 19.39 11.38
CA LEU A 33 -7.69 18.14 11.81
C LEU A 33 -8.32 18.31 13.18
N VAL A 34 -9.52 17.79 13.37
CA VAL A 34 -10.17 17.74 14.67
C VAL A 34 -9.43 16.77 15.59
N ARG A 35 -9.03 17.21 16.79
CA ARG A 35 -8.27 16.38 17.75
C ARG A 35 -9.15 15.41 18.52
N THR A 36 -10.29 15.90 18.99
CA THR A 36 -11.23 15.18 19.84
C THR A 36 -12.63 15.46 19.36
N THR A 37 -13.56 14.50 19.53
CA THR A 37 -14.97 14.74 19.26
C THR A 37 -15.44 15.96 20.04
N ASP A 38 -15.92 16.98 19.34
CA ASP A 38 -16.43 18.21 19.93
C ASP A 38 -17.73 18.60 19.23
N SER A 39 -18.54 19.43 19.89
CA SER A 39 -19.70 20.02 19.23
C SER A 39 -19.28 21.33 18.60
N GLY A 40 -19.40 21.44 17.27
CA GLY A 40 -19.25 22.74 16.61
C GLY A 40 -20.20 23.76 17.21
N ARG A 41 -19.93 25.05 17.05
CA ARG A 41 -20.82 26.12 17.53
C ARG A 41 -21.12 27.16 16.47
N ASP A 42 -22.32 27.74 16.54
CA ASP A 42 -22.72 28.90 15.73
C ASP A 42 -22.13 30.21 16.32
N GLY A 43 -20.80 30.27 16.39
CA GLY A 43 -20.01 31.30 17.06
C GLY A 43 -19.39 30.83 18.38
N PRO A 44 -18.29 31.47 18.87
CA PRO A 44 -17.63 31.09 20.13
C PRO A 44 -18.57 30.97 21.36
N ASP A 45 -19.51 31.91 21.48
CA ASP A 45 -20.55 31.95 22.53
C ASP A 45 -21.92 31.46 22.03
N GLY A 46 -21.97 30.87 20.85
CA GLY A 46 -23.18 30.43 20.16
C GLY A 46 -23.71 29.09 20.65
N THR A 47 -24.82 28.66 20.06
CA THR A 47 -25.40 27.34 20.31
C THR A 47 -24.56 26.24 19.66
N ALA A 48 -24.51 25.08 20.30
CA ALA A 48 -23.92 23.89 19.70
C ALA A 48 -24.66 23.51 18.40
N VAL A 49 -23.89 23.18 17.37
CA VAL A 49 -24.33 22.59 16.10
C VAL A 49 -23.98 21.08 16.10
N GLU A 50 -23.97 20.46 14.92
CA GLU A 50 -23.63 19.04 14.80
C GLU A 50 -22.22 18.72 15.31
N PRO A 51 -22.03 17.55 15.95
CA PRO A 51 -20.72 17.11 16.43
C PRO A 51 -19.78 16.83 15.27
N VAL A 52 -18.50 17.16 15.46
CA VAL A 52 -17.43 16.81 14.54
C VAL A 52 -16.72 15.55 14.97
N ALA A 53 -16.37 14.71 14.00
CA ALA A 53 -15.58 13.52 14.25
C ALA A 53 -14.09 13.90 14.44
N PRO A 54 -13.31 13.16 15.26
CA PRO A 54 -11.86 13.26 15.26
C PRO A 54 -11.32 13.08 13.84
N LEU A 55 -10.22 13.75 13.51
CA LEU A 55 -9.55 13.77 12.21
C LEU A 55 -10.38 14.23 11.02
N GLN A 56 -11.60 14.72 11.28
CA GLN A 56 -12.34 15.39 10.24
C GLN A 56 -11.50 16.56 9.75
N GLN A 57 -11.22 16.55 8.46
CA GLN A 57 -10.44 17.58 7.78
C GLN A 57 -11.37 18.75 7.51
N LEU A 58 -10.99 19.95 7.93
CA LEU A 58 -11.80 21.14 7.75
C LEU A 58 -10.94 22.31 7.26
N PHE A 59 -11.50 23.12 6.36
CA PHE A 59 -10.93 24.40 5.96
C PHE A 59 -11.10 25.43 7.08
N VAL A 60 -10.10 26.30 7.26
CA VAL A 60 -10.15 27.38 8.26
C VAL A 60 -10.60 28.67 7.60
N TYR A 61 -11.61 29.33 8.16
CA TYR A 61 -12.19 30.59 7.66
C TYR A 61 -11.83 31.80 8.51
N ASP A 62 -11.62 31.62 9.80
CA ASP A 62 -11.25 32.68 10.74
C ASP A 62 -10.60 32.09 11.99
N ARG A 63 -9.82 32.90 12.72
CA ARG A 63 -9.29 32.55 14.04
C ARG A 63 -9.44 33.73 14.99
N LYS A 64 -10.10 33.51 16.13
CA LYS A 64 -10.41 34.58 17.07
C LYS A 64 -10.53 34.08 18.50
N ASP A 65 -9.85 34.76 19.43
CA ASP A 65 -10.04 34.60 20.89
C ASP A 65 -9.97 33.13 21.39
N GLY A 66 -9.08 32.31 20.81
CA GLY A 66 -8.93 30.88 21.16
C GLY A 66 -9.92 29.95 20.46
N TRP A 67 -10.60 30.44 19.42
CA TRP A 67 -11.51 29.68 18.57
C TRP A 67 -11.09 29.74 17.11
N VAL A 68 -11.47 28.72 16.35
CA VAL A 68 -11.26 28.60 14.92
C VAL A 68 -12.61 28.41 14.22
N GLU A 69 -12.90 29.23 13.21
CA GLU A 69 -14.03 29.03 12.32
C GLU A 69 -13.61 28.05 11.22
N VAL A 70 -14.36 26.96 11.06
CA VAL A 70 -14.03 25.85 10.19
C VAL A 70 -15.22 25.41 9.33
N GLY A 71 -14.96 24.80 8.18
CA GLY A 71 -15.99 24.25 7.30
C GLY A 71 -15.49 23.06 6.47
N PRO A 72 -16.36 22.13 6.05
CA PRO A 72 -15.96 20.95 5.28
C PRO A 72 -15.69 21.27 3.80
N ASP A 73 -16.29 22.33 3.27
CA ASP A 73 -16.19 22.75 1.88
C ASP A 73 -15.35 24.02 1.77
N SER A 74 -14.79 24.31 0.59
CA SER A 74 -13.99 25.51 0.33
C SER A 74 -14.85 26.76 0.03
N ASP A 75 -16.14 26.59 -0.28
CA ASP A 75 -17.06 27.67 -0.66
C ASP A 75 -17.65 28.45 0.53
N GLY A 76 -17.41 27.98 1.76
CA GLY A 76 -17.87 28.62 2.99
C GLY A 76 -19.38 28.54 3.21
N SER A 77 -20.08 27.65 2.50
CA SER A 77 -21.53 27.45 2.62
C SER A 77 -21.95 26.89 3.98
N ARG A 78 -21.06 26.13 4.62
CA ARG A 78 -21.28 25.48 5.91
C ARG A 78 -20.08 25.71 6.83
N THR A 79 -20.14 26.72 7.69
CA THR A 79 -19.10 26.99 8.69
C THR A 79 -19.63 26.91 10.12
N PHE A 80 -18.75 26.56 11.05
CA PHE A 80 -19.00 26.54 12.49
C PHE A 80 -17.69 26.76 13.25
N TRP A 81 -17.77 27.03 14.55
CA TRP A 81 -16.62 27.34 15.39
C TRP A 81 -16.25 26.17 16.29
N LEU A 82 -14.94 25.91 16.41
CA LEU A 82 -14.35 24.95 17.35
C LEU A 82 -13.35 25.66 18.27
N PRO A 83 -13.13 25.18 19.50
CA PRO A 83 -11.99 25.62 20.30
C PRO A 83 -10.70 25.32 19.54
N ASP A 84 -9.74 26.25 19.54
CA ASP A 84 -8.46 26.07 18.87
C ASP A 84 -7.69 24.86 19.45
N ALA A 85 -7.83 24.62 20.76
CA ALA A 85 -7.29 23.43 21.43
C ALA A 85 -7.91 22.10 20.98
N SER A 86 -9.07 22.11 20.32
CA SER A 86 -9.76 20.93 19.78
C SER A 86 -9.34 20.63 18.35
N VAL A 87 -8.44 21.40 17.75
CA VAL A 87 -7.91 21.18 16.40
C VAL A 87 -6.39 21.18 16.35
N ILE A 88 -5.81 20.66 15.28
CA ILE A 88 -4.39 20.77 14.98
C ILE A 88 -4.20 21.21 13.53
N ASP A 89 -3.24 22.10 13.31
CA ASP A 89 -2.89 22.57 11.97
C ASP A 89 -2.39 21.43 11.13
N TRP A 90 -3.03 21.24 9.98
CA TRP A 90 -2.70 20.16 9.09
C TRP A 90 -2.32 20.71 7.72
N LYS A 91 -1.01 20.73 7.49
CA LYS A 91 -0.41 21.43 6.37
C LYS A 91 -0.51 20.65 5.06
N GLN A 92 -0.69 19.32 5.12
CA GLN A 92 -0.50 18.41 3.99
C GLN A 92 -1.37 17.16 4.15
N ASN A 93 -1.91 16.57 3.08
CA ASN A 93 -2.71 15.34 3.14
C ASN A 93 -1.90 14.06 3.41
N ILE A 94 -0.67 14.19 3.88
CA ILE A 94 0.27 13.09 4.05
C ILE A 94 0.08 12.48 5.43
N VAL A 95 0.00 11.15 5.44
CA VAL A 95 -0.16 10.34 6.63
C VAL A 95 0.88 9.23 6.65
N ALA A 96 1.36 8.89 7.83
CA ALA A 96 2.15 7.70 8.08
C ALA A 96 1.22 6.52 8.43
N ALA A 97 1.65 5.31 8.13
CA ALA A 97 0.96 4.10 8.54
C ALA A 97 1.99 3.06 8.99
N LEU A 98 1.70 2.41 10.12
CA LEU A 98 2.60 1.45 10.75
C LEU A 98 2.72 0.18 9.89
N ASP A 99 3.93 -0.34 9.77
CA ASP A 99 4.20 -1.64 9.17
C ASP A 99 4.68 -2.64 10.23
N VAL A 100 4.42 -3.92 9.97
CA VAL A 100 4.94 -5.03 10.77
C VAL A 100 5.60 -6.05 9.87
N ALA A 101 6.77 -6.52 10.28
CA ALA A 101 7.53 -7.53 9.56
C ALA A 101 8.38 -8.36 10.54
N PRO A 102 8.73 -9.61 10.17
CA PRO A 102 9.72 -10.38 10.92
C PRO A 102 11.05 -9.64 11.02
N GLY A 103 11.65 -9.61 12.22
CA GLY A 103 12.91 -8.91 12.46
C GLY A 103 12.85 -7.38 12.41
N LEU A 104 11.67 -6.78 12.20
CA LEU A 104 11.41 -5.36 12.41
C LEU A 104 10.89 -5.20 13.84
N GLY A 105 11.54 -4.39 14.67
CA GLY A 105 11.05 -4.23 16.04
C GLY A 105 9.86 -3.26 16.12
N ARG A 106 9.17 -3.26 17.27
CA ARG A 106 8.00 -2.38 17.51
C ARG A 106 8.41 -0.92 17.36
N THR A 107 7.60 -0.14 16.64
CA THR A 107 7.81 1.31 16.48
C THR A 107 7.78 2.00 17.84
N LEU A 108 8.77 2.85 18.11
CA LEU A 108 8.83 3.69 19.31
C LEU A 108 8.09 5.00 19.03
N PHE A 109 7.15 5.37 19.91
CA PHE A 109 6.51 6.68 19.93
C PHE A 109 7.19 7.52 21.00
N PHE A 110 8.18 8.31 20.58
CA PHE A 110 8.93 9.21 21.44
C PHE A 110 8.06 10.38 21.89
N LYS A 111 8.37 10.89 23.09
CA LYS A 111 7.68 12.04 23.68
C LYS A 111 7.96 13.35 22.95
N ASP A 112 9.18 13.52 22.47
CA ASP A 112 9.65 14.70 21.77
C ASP A 112 10.80 14.35 20.82
N VAL A 113 11.22 15.35 20.05
CA VAL A 113 12.23 15.21 19.01
C VAL A 113 13.62 14.98 19.59
N ASP A 114 13.94 15.62 20.73
CA ASP A 114 15.24 15.48 21.40
C ASP A 114 15.49 14.03 21.81
N ALA A 115 14.47 13.36 22.38
CA ALA A 115 14.54 11.94 22.73
C ALA A 115 14.80 11.02 21.53
N ALA A 116 14.28 11.35 20.34
CA ALA A 116 14.56 10.58 19.13
C ALA A 116 16.00 10.83 18.62
N TYR A 117 16.48 12.08 18.67
CA TYR A 117 17.85 12.42 18.28
C TYR A 117 18.89 11.71 19.14
N GLU A 118 18.69 11.62 20.45
CA GLU A 118 19.63 10.93 21.35
C GLU A 118 19.89 9.48 20.92
N VAL A 119 18.87 8.78 20.42
CA VAL A 119 19.02 7.41 19.91
C VAL A 119 19.66 7.39 18.51
N ILE A 120 19.29 8.32 17.63
CA ILE A 120 19.82 8.39 16.25
C ILE A 120 21.33 8.70 16.24
N GLU A 121 21.77 9.60 17.11
CA GLU A 121 23.17 10.03 17.24
C GLU A 121 24.03 9.10 18.12
N SER A 122 23.43 8.04 18.69
CA SER A 122 24.15 7.07 19.49
C SER A 122 25.17 6.28 18.64
N GLU A 123 26.27 5.86 19.25
CA GLU A 123 27.20 4.88 18.67
C GLU A 123 26.57 3.48 18.61
N GLU A 124 25.57 3.21 19.45
CA GLU A 124 24.89 1.91 19.60
C GLU A 124 23.35 2.07 19.52
N PRO A 125 22.79 2.65 18.43
CA PRO A 125 21.37 2.98 18.32
C PRO A 125 20.46 1.76 18.47
N ALA A 126 20.94 0.58 18.07
CA ALA A 126 20.24 -0.69 18.19
C ALA A 126 20.02 -1.09 19.67
N GLU A 127 21.07 -0.99 20.49
CA GLU A 127 21.03 -1.36 21.91
C GLU A 127 20.17 -0.37 22.70
N ASP A 128 20.32 0.93 22.42
CA ASP A 128 19.53 1.99 23.06
C ASP A 128 18.03 1.85 22.72
N ALA A 129 17.70 1.59 21.46
CA ALA A 129 16.32 1.36 21.05
C ALA A 129 15.74 0.06 21.65
N GLU A 130 16.54 -1.00 21.82
CA GLU A 130 16.12 -2.22 22.51
C GLU A 130 15.82 -1.95 24.00
N ALA A 131 16.68 -1.18 24.68
CA ALA A 131 16.47 -0.79 26.07
C ALA A 131 15.19 0.04 26.24
N LEU A 132 14.95 1.02 25.35
CA LEU A 132 13.73 1.83 25.36
C LEU A 132 12.47 1.01 25.06
N ARG A 133 12.56 0.01 24.16
CA ARG A 133 11.45 -0.94 23.94
C ARG A 133 11.16 -1.74 25.20
N ALA A 134 12.17 -2.28 25.88
CA ALA A 134 11.99 -3.02 27.12
C ALA A 134 11.40 -2.14 28.25
N GLU A 135 11.84 -0.88 28.36
CA GLU A 135 11.26 0.10 29.28
C GLU A 135 9.77 0.33 28.98
N ALA A 136 9.43 0.59 27.72
CA ALA A 136 8.06 0.86 27.32
C ALA A 136 7.15 -0.39 27.45
N GLU A 137 7.68 -1.60 27.26
CA GLU A 137 6.96 -2.84 27.55
C GLU A 137 6.69 -3.01 29.06
N ALA A 138 7.65 -2.66 29.92
CA ALA A 138 7.45 -2.64 31.36
C ALA A 138 6.44 -1.56 31.78
N ALA A 139 6.41 -0.43 31.08
CA ALA A 139 5.42 0.64 31.26
C ALA A 139 4.01 0.16 30.88
N GLU A 140 3.83 -0.51 29.73
CA GLU A 140 2.58 -1.13 29.31
C GLU A 140 2.05 -2.11 30.38
N ALA A 141 2.94 -2.95 30.94
CA ALA A 141 2.56 -3.97 31.92
C ALA A 141 2.25 -3.42 33.33
N SER A 142 3.00 -2.39 33.77
CA SER A 142 2.87 -1.82 35.11
C SER A 142 1.89 -0.65 35.20
N GLY A 143 1.55 -0.03 34.07
CA GLY A 143 0.80 1.22 34.00
C GLY A 143 1.59 2.46 34.46
N THR A 144 2.88 2.32 34.76
CA THR A 144 3.76 3.46 35.08
C THR A 144 4.29 4.05 33.77
N PRO A 145 4.05 5.34 33.45
CA PRO A 145 4.54 5.92 32.22
C PRO A 145 6.07 5.89 32.11
N SER A 146 6.59 5.67 30.91
CA SER A 146 8.00 5.91 30.59
C SER A 146 8.27 7.41 30.52
N ASP A 147 9.49 7.82 30.87
CA ASP A 147 9.89 9.23 30.83
C ASP A 147 10.13 9.72 29.38
N THR A 148 10.49 8.79 28.49
CA THR A 148 10.98 9.05 27.12
C THR A 148 10.04 8.54 26.04
N ILE A 149 9.34 7.42 26.29
CA ILE A 149 8.46 6.75 25.33
C ILE A 149 7.00 6.90 25.75
N LEU A 150 6.18 7.47 24.86
CA LEU A 150 4.73 7.62 25.08
C LEU A 150 4.00 6.29 24.88
N ALA A 151 4.41 5.52 23.87
CA ALA A 151 3.83 4.22 23.56
C ALA A 151 4.72 3.39 22.63
N LEU A 152 4.32 2.14 22.44
CA LEU A 152 4.85 1.25 21.42
C LEU A 152 3.79 1.01 20.34
N GLY A 153 4.24 0.85 19.10
CA GLY A 153 3.42 0.36 18.00
C GLY A 153 2.82 -1.02 18.32
N PRO A 154 1.77 -1.45 17.61
CA PRO A 154 1.13 -2.74 17.86
C PRO A 154 2.07 -3.90 17.57
N ARG A 155 1.79 -5.07 18.18
CA ARG A 155 2.54 -6.32 17.95
C ARG A 155 2.13 -6.98 16.62
N GLU A 156 0.85 -6.89 16.30
CA GLU A 156 0.23 -7.41 15.08
C GLU A 156 -0.03 -6.28 14.07
N ALA A 157 -0.34 -6.63 12.81
CA ALA A 157 -0.62 -5.63 11.80
C ALA A 157 -1.99 -4.98 12.01
N ILE A 158 -2.12 -3.70 11.66
CA ILE A 158 -3.43 -3.06 11.58
C ILE A 158 -4.01 -3.31 10.19
N ASP A 159 -5.18 -3.94 10.13
CA ASP A 159 -5.94 -4.06 8.88
C ASP A 159 -6.62 -2.73 8.54
N GLN A 160 -6.04 -2.01 7.59
CA GLN A 160 -6.49 -0.68 7.17
C GLN A 160 -7.89 -0.70 6.52
N ARG A 161 -8.37 -1.84 6.00
CA ARG A 161 -9.70 -1.96 5.38
C ARG A 161 -10.81 -2.07 6.42
N VAL A 162 -10.47 -2.54 7.62
CA VAL A 162 -11.42 -2.70 8.74
C VAL A 162 -11.27 -1.56 9.74
N ASN A 163 -10.03 -1.26 10.12
CA ASN A 163 -9.66 -0.24 11.08
C ASN A 163 -8.70 0.74 10.41
N LEU A 164 -9.24 1.65 9.59
CA LEU A 164 -8.43 2.72 8.99
C LEU A 164 -7.72 3.49 10.10
N HIS A 165 -6.42 3.33 10.12
CA HIS A 165 -5.52 3.88 11.12
C HIS A 165 -4.32 4.48 10.42
N VAL A 166 -4.31 5.80 10.37
CA VAL A 166 -3.26 6.59 9.75
C VAL A 166 -2.76 7.59 10.75
N MET A 167 -1.56 8.10 10.56
CA MET A 167 -0.91 9.05 11.46
C MET A 167 -0.58 10.31 10.67
N PRO A 168 -1.45 11.34 10.67
CA PRO A 168 -1.16 12.60 10.00
C PRO A 168 0.23 13.15 10.35
N ILE A 169 1.02 13.46 9.32
CA ILE A 169 2.36 14.02 9.51
C ILE A 169 2.24 15.53 9.67
N LEU A 170 2.62 16.04 10.84
CA LEU A 170 2.46 17.45 11.23
C LEU A 170 3.70 18.26 10.85
N SER A 171 4.87 17.69 11.10
CA SER A 171 6.18 18.20 10.72
C SER A 171 7.16 17.03 10.60
N ALA A 172 8.31 17.31 9.99
CA ALA A 172 9.34 16.31 9.79
C ALA A 172 10.70 16.97 9.68
N GLU A 173 11.72 16.27 10.17
CA GLU A 173 13.11 16.68 10.16
C GLU A 173 13.99 15.53 9.66
N GLU A 174 14.97 15.84 8.81
CA GLU A 174 15.94 14.85 8.34
C GLU A 174 17.12 14.81 9.32
N ALA A 175 17.54 13.60 9.66
CA ALA A 175 18.71 13.31 10.47
C ALA A 175 19.55 12.21 9.80
N ILE A 176 20.71 11.93 10.37
CA ILE A 176 21.66 10.94 9.83
C ILE A 176 22.16 10.11 11.02
N PHE A 177 22.03 8.79 10.93
CA PHE A 177 22.68 7.88 11.87
C PHE A 177 24.21 7.99 11.77
N GLU A 178 24.94 7.65 12.83
CA GLU A 178 26.42 7.56 12.79
C GLU A 178 26.95 6.66 11.64
N SER A 179 26.15 5.70 11.18
CA SER A 179 26.45 4.85 10.02
C SER A 179 26.49 5.60 8.66
N GLY A 180 25.99 6.83 8.61
CA GLY A 180 25.75 7.62 7.40
C GLY A 180 24.40 7.36 6.73
N THR A 181 23.50 6.58 7.35
CA THR A 181 22.17 6.32 6.80
C THR A 181 21.22 7.48 7.12
N PHE A 182 20.58 8.04 6.10
CA PHE A 182 19.55 9.08 6.25
C PHE A 182 18.27 8.53 6.87
N VAL A 183 17.66 9.32 7.75
CA VAL A 183 16.45 9.00 8.48
C VAL A 183 15.59 10.24 8.67
N ASN A 184 14.27 10.07 8.69
CA ASN A 184 13.34 11.15 9.00
C ASN A 184 12.74 10.96 10.39
N ILE A 185 12.77 12.03 11.18
CA ILE A 185 12.04 12.18 12.43
C ILE A 185 10.71 12.85 12.10
N LEU A 186 9.60 12.18 12.41
CA LEU A 186 8.25 12.62 12.06
C LEU A 186 7.50 12.97 13.33
N ASN A 187 6.99 14.21 13.43
CA ASN A 187 5.97 14.54 14.40
C ASN A 187 4.60 14.18 13.81
N VAL A 188 3.88 13.30 14.48
CA VAL A 188 2.64 12.71 13.98
C VAL A 188 1.50 12.86 14.98
N ALA A 189 0.28 12.99 14.47
CA ALA A 189 -0.93 12.77 15.25
C ALA A 189 -1.40 11.32 15.07
N VAL A 190 -1.88 10.64 16.11
CA VAL A 190 -2.41 9.27 16.01
C VAL A 190 -3.93 9.27 16.01
N ALA A 191 -4.50 8.41 15.19
CA ALA A 191 -5.75 8.72 14.53
C ALA A 191 -6.55 7.44 14.18
N SER A 192 -7.75 7.22 14.77
CA SER A 192 -8.55 6.00 14.52
C SER A 192 -10.00 6.30 14.09
N ALA A 193 -10.49 5.56 13.08
CA ALA A 193 -11.82 5.73 12.48
C ALA A 193 -13.02 5.31 13.33
N GLN A 194 -12.81 4.67 14.49
CA GLN A 194 -13.94 4.27 15.34
C GLN A 194 -14.18 5.29 16.45
N ASN A 195 -15.38 5.89 16.44
CA ASN A 195 -15.91 6.77 17.49
C ASN A 195 -15.72 6.14 18.88
N THR A 196 -14.73 6.62 19.63
CA THR A 196 -14.48 6.27 21.03
C THR A 196 -15.53 6.94 21.92
N THR A 197 -16.76 6.43 21.89
CA THR A 197 -17.74 6.69 22.97
C THR A 197 -17.45 5.87 24.23
N GLN A 198 -16.28 5.24 24.30
CA GLN A 198 -15.73 4.70 25.54
C GLN A 198 -14.37 5.35 25.76
N ASN A 199 -14.27 6.14 26.83
CA ASN A 199 -13.00 6.42 27.49
C ASN A 199 -12.33 5.08 27.79
N ALA A 200 -11.50 4.58 26.88
CA ALA A 200 -10.48 3.63 27.24
C ALA A 200 -9.46 4.42 28.08
N ALA A 201 -9.17 3.95 29.28
CA ALA A 201 -8.11 4.55 30.08
C ALA A 201 -6.80 4.53 29.29
N PRO A 202 -5.93 5.55 29.41
CA PRO A 202 -4.57 5.46 28.89
C PRO A 202 -3.93 4.24 29.56
N GLY A 203 -3.56 3.25 28.76
CA GLY A 203 -3.10 1.94 29.25
C GLY A 203 -4.08 0.77 29.07
N ALA A 204 -5.15 0.89 28.28
CA ALA A 204 -5.78 -0.29 27.69
C ALA A 204 -4.88 -0.87 26.58
N ALA A 205 -3.70 -1.31 26.98
CA ALA A 205 -2.86 -2.21 26.21
C ALA A 205 -3.72 -3.39 25.77
N ALA A 206 -3.44 -3.84 24.54
CA ALA A 206 -3.86 -5.14 24.04
C ALA A 206 -3.84 -6.16 25.19
N GLY A 207 -5.01 -6.74 25.51
CA GLY A 207 -5.10 -7.73 26.57
C GLY A 207 -4.08 -8.84 26.34
N GLU A 208 -3.44 -9.30 27.43
CA GLU A 208 -2.51 -10.43 27.40
C GLU A 208 -3.10 -11.62 26.61
N ILE A 209 -2.45 -11.89 25.47
CA ILE A 209 -2.02 -13.18 24.92
C ILE A 209 -2.96 -14.36 25.15
N GLY A 210 -3.62 -14.79 24.07
CA GLY A 210 -4.42 -16.01 24.01
C GLY A 210 -4.35 -16.76 22.69
N GLY A 211 -3.22 -17.45 22.43
CA GLY A 211 -3.15 -18.62 21.54
C GLY A 211 -2.49 -18.36 20.17
N GLY A 212 -1.71 -19.34 19.69
CA GLY A 212 -1.07 -19.33 18.36
C GLY A 212 -2.04 -19.08 17.21
N ALA A 213 -1.54 -19.07 15.97
CA ALA A 213 -2.38 -18.86 14.79
C ALA A 213 -3.61 -19.78 14.88
N PRO A 214 -4.82 -19.21 14.92
CA PRO A 214 -6.03 -19.98 15.22
C PRO A 214 -6.22 -21.19 14.31
N ALA A 215 -6.98 -22.18 14.79
CA ALA A 215 -7.39 -23.35 14.01
C ALA A 215 -8.04 -23.02 12.65
N ASP A 216 -8.41 -21.76 12.39
CA ASP A 216 -9.02 -21.29 11.15
C ASP A 216 -8.05 -20.58 10.19
N PHE A 217 -6.74 -20.56 10.46
CA PHE A 217 -5.75 -20.01 9.53
C PHE A 217 -5.67 -20.90 8.27
N LYS A 218 -6.12 -20.37 7.13
CA LYS A 218 -6.13 -21.06 5.84
C LYS A 218 -5.26 -20.35 4.82
N ALA A 219 -4.67 -21.13 3.92
CA ALA A 219 -3.86 -20.66 2.82
C ALA A 219 -4.43 -21.09 1.47
N ALA A 220 -4.35 -20.18 0.50
CA ALA A 220 -4.60 -20.42 -0.90
C ALA A 220 -3.32 -20.12 -1.69
N VAL A 221 -2.90 -21.07 -2.52
CA VAL A 221 -1.73 -20.93 -3.40
C VAL A 221 -2.19 -21.13 -4.84
N VAL A 222 -2.07 -20.10 -5.68
CA VAL A 222 -2.43 -20.17 -7.09
C VAL A 222 -1.18 -20.23 -7.94
N PHE A 223 -0.99 -21.35 -8.64
CA PHE A 223 0.06 -21.47 -9.64
C PHE A 223 -0.38 -20.78 -10.93
N VAL A 224 0.44 -19.85 -11.42
CA VAL A 224 0.29 -19.20 -12.72
C VAL A 224 1.40 -19.74 -13.60
N VAL A 225 1.04 -20.61 -14.54
CA VAL A 225 2.01 -21.42 -15.28
C VAL A 225 1.99 -21.04 -16.75
N ASP A 226 3.17 -20.78 -17.28
CA ASP A 226 3.40 -20.63 -18.71
C ASP A 226 3.01 -21.94 -19.44
N THR A 227 2.20 -21.82 -20.49
CA THR A 227 1.76 -22.94 -21.33
C THR A 227 2.28 -22.87 -22.77
N THR A 228 3.40 -22.21 -22.99
CA THR A 228 4.05 -22.16 -24.29
C THR A 228 4.89 -23.39 -24.59
N LYS A 229 5.42 -23.44 -25.82
CA LYS A 229 5.96 -24.65 -26.42
C LYS A 229 7.17 -25.23 -25.69
N SER A 230 7.88 -24.44 -24.89
CA SER A 230 9.00 -24.88 -24.06
C SER A 230 8.55 -25.54 -22.75
N MET A 231 7.27 -25.45 -22.39
CA MET A 231 6.82 -25.66 -21.02
C MET A 231 6.35 -27.07 -20.67
N GLY A 232 6.14 -27.97 -21.65
CA GLY A 232 5.66 -29.34 -21.43
C GLY A 232 6.37 -30.10 -20.29
N PRO A 233 7.71 -30.16 -20.25
CA PRO A 233 8.43 -30.87 -19.19
C PRO A 233 8.16 -30.31 -17.77
N TYR A 234 7.93 -29.01 -17.63
CA TYR A 234 7.67 -28.37 -16.34
C TYR A 234 6.21 -28.51 -15.91
N ILE A 235 5.27 -28.54 -16.85
CA ILE A 235 3.87 -28.90 -16.57
C ILE A 235 3.82 -30.33 -16.00
N ASP A 236 4.54 -31.26 -16.63
CA ASP A 236 4.65 -32.64 -16.17
C ASP A 236 5.34 -32.74 -14.80
N ALA A 237 6.41 -31.99 -14.57
CA ALA A 237 7.10 -31.93 -13.27
C ALA A 237 6.21 -31.35 -12.16
N THR A 238 5.41 -30.34 -12.47
CA THR A 238 4.42 -29.75 -11.54
C THR A 238 3.39 -30.79 -11.15
N ARG A 239 2.84 -31.51 -12.13
CA ARG A 239 1.85 -32.58 -11.91
C ARG A 239 2.42 -33.67 -10.99
N ALA A 240 3.65 -34.11 -11.24
CA ALA A 240 4.31 -35.13 -10.41
C ALA A 240 4.55 -34.63 -8.97
N THR A 241 5.02 -33.39 -8.83
CA THR A 241 5.33 -32.78 -7.53
C THR A 241 4.08 -32.60 -6.67
N MET A 242 2.99 -32.12 -7.27
CA MET A 242 1.75 -31.83 -6.54
C MET A 242 1.13 -33.08 -5.91
N THR A 243 1.30 -34.26 -6.51
CA THR A 243 0.88 -35.53 -5.88
C THR A 243 1.52 -35.70 -4.51
N GLY A 244 2.84 -35.52 -4.41
CA GLY A 244 3.56 -35.62 -3.14
C GLY A 244 3.23 -34.50 -2.15
N VAL A 245 2.86 -33.31 -2.65
CA VAL A 245 2.40 -32.20 -1.80
C VAL A 245 1.07 -32.51 -1.12
N TYR A 246 0.11 -33.08 -1.85
CA TYR A 246 -1.16 -33.52 -1.26
C TYR A 246 -0.96 -34.66 -0.27
N ASP A 247 -0.09 -35.63 -0.57
CA ASP A 247 0.25 -36.70 0.38
C ASP A 247 0.84 -36.14 1.69
N GLN A 248 1.67 -35.09 1.61
CA GLN A 248 2.22 -34.41 2.78
C GLN A 248 1.15 -33.64 3.57
N LEU A 249 0.22 -32.97 2.88
CA LEU A 249 -0.91 -32.29 3.53
C LEU A 249 -1.80 -33.26 4.29
N ASP A 250 -2.12 -34.40 3.67
CA ASP A 250 -2.92 -35.46 4.29
C ASP A 250 -2.20 -36.04 5.52
N ALA A 251 -0.90 -36.31 5.40
CA ALA A 251 -0.08 -36.80 6.50
C ALA A 251 0.02 -35.79 7.66
N ALA A 252 0.03 -34.49 7.36
CA ALA A 252 0.04 -33.41 8.35
C ALA A 252 -1.35 -33.08 8.91
N GLY A 253 -2.43 -33.62 8.32
CA GLY A 253 -3.81 -33.28 8.70
C GLY A 253 -4.20 -31.83 8.35
N LEU A 254 -3.62 -31.28 7.28
CA LEU A 254 -3.80 -29.87 6.87
C LEU A 254 -4.60 -29.73 5.56
N SER A 255 -5.24 -30.79 5.09
CA SER A 255 -5.97 -30.82 3.81
C SER A 255 -7.18 -29.88 3.78
N ASP A 256 -7.72 -29.45 4.94
CA ASP A 256 -8.78 -28.43 5.04
C ASP A 256 -8.24 -26.99 5.20
N LYS A 257 -6.91 -26.84 5.34
CA LYS A 257 -6.22 -25.56 5.56
C LYS A 257 -5.55 -25.01 4.33
N VAL A 258 -5.14 -25.86 3.40
CA VAL A 258 -4.42 -25.45 2.19
C VAL A 258 -5.21 -25.87 0.95
N THR A 259 -5.37 -24.93 0.02
CA THR A 259 -5.94 -25.20 -1.30
C THR A 259 -5.05 -24.66 -2.41
N PHE A 260 -5.12 -25.27 -3.59
CA PHE A 260 -4.32 -24.89 -4.74
C PHE A 260 -5.16 -24.47 -5.94
N GLY A 261 -4.85 -23.33 -6.54
CA GLY A 261 -5.41 -22.92 -7.83
C GLY A 261 -4.40 -23.13 -8.96
N LEU A 262 -4.89 -23.17 -10.19
CA LEU A 262 -4.06 -23.26 -11.38
C LEU A 262 -4.63 -22.39 -12.50
N VAL A 263 -3.82 -21.43 -12.94
CA VAL A 263 -4.04 -20.59 -14.11
C VAL A 263 -2.94 -20.90 -15.11
N GLY A 264 -3.31 -21.14 -16.37
CA GLY A 264 -2.36 -21.16 -17.48
C GLY A 264 -2.41 -19.85 -18.23
N TYR A 265 -1.28 -19.40 -18.78
CA TYR A 265 -1.25 -18.28 -19.70
C TYR A 265 -0.41 -18.59 -20.95
N ARG A 266 -0.57 -17.75 -21.97
CA ARG A 266 0.15 -17.75 -23.25
C ARG A 266 0.52 -16.31 -23.60
N ASP A 267 1.28 -16.11 -24.67
CA ASP A 267 1.54 -14.77 -25.22
C ASP A 267 0.27 -14.13 -25.82
N SER A 268 0.37 -12.85 -26.13
CA SER A 268 -0.72 -12.00 -26.59
C SER A 268 -1.41 -12.48 -27.87
N LEU A 269 -2.75 -12.54 -27.84
CA LEU A 269 -3.56 -12.80 -29.04
C LEU A 269 -3.43 -11.69 -30.10
N LYS A 270 -3.04 -10.47 -29.70
CA LYS A 270 -2.73 -9.38 -30.65
C LYS A 270 -1.54 -9.74 -31.54
N GLY A 271 -0.53 -10.40 -30.96
CA GLY A 271 0.69 -10.83 -31.63
C GLY A 271 0.53 -12.16 -32.38
N ALA A 272 -0.25 -13.08 -31.82
CA ALA A 272 -0.49 -14.40 -32.39
C ALA A 272 -1.94 -14.88 -32.13
N PRO A 273 -2.92 -14.55 -32.99
CA PRO A 273 -4.33 -14.91 -32.79
C PRO A 273 -4.62 -16.42 -32.70
N ALA A 274 -3.71 -17.26 -33.22
CA ALA A 274 -3.81 -18.72 -33.18
C ALA A 274 -3.46 -19.32 -31.79
N LEU A 275 -3.09 -18.51 -30.80
CA LEU A 275 -2.87 -18.95 -29.41
C LEU A 275 -4.17 -19.24 -28.64
N GLU A 276 -5.35 -19.03 -29.28
CA GLU A 276 -6.70 -19.37 -28.80
C GLU A 276 -7.19 -18.57 -27.59
N TRP A 277 -6.42 -18.49 -26.51
CA TRP A 277 -6.72 -17.79 -25.27
C TRP A 277 -5.44 -17.20 -24.64
N PRO A 278 -5.50 -16.01 -24.02
CA PRO A 278 -4.33 -15.38 -23.40
C PRO A 278 -4.07 -15.92 -21.98
N ALA A 279 -5.12 -16.15 -21.21
CA ALA A 279 -5.07 -16.81 -19.90
C ALA A 279 -6.33 -17.66 -19.69
N LYS A 280 -6.22 -18.70 -18.87
CA LYS A 280 -7.32 -19.62 -18.55
C LYS A 280 -7.14 -20.27 -17.17
N THR A 281 -8.18 -20.26 -16.35
CA THR A 281 -8.26 -21.05 -15.13
C THR A 281 -8.49 -22.53 -15.44
N PHE A 282 -7.60 -23.39 -14.95
CA PHE A 282 -7.69 -24.86 -15.07
C PHE A 282 -8.13 -25.53 -13.77
N VAL A 283 -7.80 -24.94 -12.62
CA VAL A 283 -8.22 -25.41 -11.29
C VAL A 283 -8.62 -24.19 -10.47
N THR A 284 -9.86 -24.17 -9.99
CA THR A 284 -10.31 -23.15 -9.04
C THR A 284 -9.84 -23.50 -7.62
N LEU A 285 -9.85 -22.52 -6.71
CA LEU A 285 -9.56 -22.75 -5.28
C LEU A 285 -10.57 -23.69 -4.59
N GLU A 286 -11.74 -23.92 -5.18
CA GLU A 286 -12.69 -24.92 -4.69
C GLU A 286 -12.29 -26.33 -5.17
N ASP A 287 -11.98 -26.48 -6.45
CA ASP A 287 -11.61 -27.77 -7.05
C ASP A 287 -10.28 -28.30 -6.49
N GLY A 288 -9.32 -27.40 -6.25
CA GLY A 288 -8.00 -27.74 -5.73
C GLY A 288 -7.93 -27.91 -4.21
N ARG A 289 -9.07 -28.06 -3.53
CA ARG A 289 -9.11 -28.63 -2.18
C ARG A 289 -8.79 -30.13 -2.16
N SER A 290 -8.85 -30.78 -3.31
CA SER A 290 -8.60 -32.22 -3.45
C SER A 290 -7.51 -32.48 -4.48
N ALA A 291 -6.69 -33.51 -4.22
CA ALA A 291 -5.70 -33.99 -5.16
C ALA A 291 -6.33 -34.33 -6.52
N ASP A 292 -7.45 -35.05 -6.51
CA ASP A 292 -8.16 -35.44 -7.74
C ASP A 292 -8.64 -34.23 -8.55
N GLY A 293 -9.22 -33.21 -7.89
CA GLY A 293 -9.68 -32.00 -8.58
C GLY A 293 -8.53 -31.26 -9.25
N PHE A 294 -7.42 -31.08 -8.53
CA PHE A 294 -6.23 -30.44 -9.08
C PHE A 294 -5.59 -31.26 -10.21
N LEU A 295 -5.40 -32.56 -10.02
CA LEU A 295 -4.78 -33.46 -10.99
C LEU A 295 -5.62 -33.58 -12.28
N ASN A 296 -6.94 -33.58 -12.16
CA ASN A 296 -7.84 -33.54 -13.31
C ASN A 296 -7.73 -32.22 -14.10
N GLY A 297 -7.57 -31.09 -13.41
CA GLY A 297 -7.41 -29.79 -14.07
C GLY A 297 -6.06 -29.65 -14.78
N ILE A 298 -4.94 -29.99 -14.11
CA ILE A 298 -3.60 -29.93 -14.72
C ILE A 298 -3.40 -30.98 -15.83
N ALA A 299 -4.19 -32.05 -15.86
CA ALA A 299 -4.22 -32.98 -17.00
C ALA A 299 -4.80 -32.36 -18.27
N GLN A 300 -5.63 -31.31 -18.15
CA GLN A 300 -6.16 -30.55 -19.29
C GLN A 300 -5.22 -29.43 -19.75
N MET A 301 -4.22 -29.09 -18.94
CA MET A 301 -3.21 -28.09 -19.27
C MET A 301 -2.19 -28.70 -20.23
N THR A 302 -2.23 -28.25 -21.48
CA THR A 302 -1.30 -28.66 -22.54
C THR A 302 -0.58 -27.46 -23.12
N GLU A 303 0.71 -27.61 -23.37
CA GLU A 303 1.50 -26.60 -24.09
C GLU A 303 0.90 -26.30 -25.47
N THR A 304 0.97 -25.04 -25.90
CA THR A 304 0.62 -24.68 -27.27
C THR A 304 1.67 -25.19 -28.25
N GLN A 305 1.21 -25.61 -29.43
CA GLN A 305 2.09 -25.95 -30.55
C GLN A 305 2.37 -24.76 -31.47
N VAL A 306 1.71 -23.63 -31.21
CA VAL A 306 1.84 -22.37 -31.95
C VAL A 306 2.92 -21.50 -31.32
N SER A 307 3.79 -20.93 -32.15
CA SER A 307 4.82 -19.99 -31.70
C SER A 307 4.24 -18.61 -31.41
N SER A 308 4.70 -18.01 -30.32
CA SER A 308 4.52 -16.60 -29.97
C SER A 308 5.25 -15.67 -30.96
N LYS A 309 4.94 -14.37 -30.93
CA LYS A 309 5.56 -13.37 -31.83
C LYS A 309 7.02 -13.06 -31.45
N GLY A 310 7.44 -13.43 -30.24
CA GLY A 310 8.80 -13.32 -29.74
C GLY A 310 9.01 -14.20 -28.50
N PHE A 311 10.20 -14.18 -27.92
CA PHE A 311 10.50 -15.01 -26.73
C PHE A 311 9.80 -14.51 -25.45
N ARG A 312 9.52 -13.20 -25.35
CA ARG A 312 8.79 -12.63 -24.21
C ARG A 312 7.33 -13.03 -24.23
N GLU A 313 6.72 -13.16 -23.06
CA GLU A 313 5.36 -13.65 -22.91
C GLU A 313 4.55 -12.87 -21.89
N ASP A 314 3.23 -12.96 -22.01
CA ASP A 314 2.28 -12.12 -21.29
C ASP A 314 1.90 -12.71 -19.92
N SER A 315 2.91 -12.96 -19.08
CA SER A 315 2.74 -13.54 -17.74
C SER A 315 1.86 -12.68 -16.83
N PHE A 316 1.84 -11.37 -17.05
CA PHE A 316 1.04 -10.41 -16.27
C PHE A 316 -0.46 -10.62 -16.48
N THR A 317 -0.89 -11.00 -17.69
CA THR A 317 -2.30 -11.36 -17.94
C THR A 317 -2.72 -12.63 -17.17
N GLY A 318 -1.79 -13.59 -17.01
CA GLY A 318 -2.02 -14.76 -16.17
C GLY A 318 -2.19 -14.39 -14.69
N ILE A 319 -1.35 -13.48 -14.19
CA ILE A 319 -1.43 -12.99 -12.81
C ILE A 319 -2.70 -12.16 -12.59
N GLU A 320 -3.08 -11.28 -13.52
CA GLU A 320 -4.31 -10.50 -13.44
C GLU A 320 -5.55 -11.41 -13.40
N MET A 321 -5.56 -12.50 -14.16
CA MET A 321 -6.63 -13.51 -14.07
C MET A 321 -6.68 -14.16 -12.69
N ALA A 322 -5.54 -14.49 -12.09
CA ALA A 322 -5.48 -15.03 -10.73
C ALA A 322 -5.99 -14.01 -9.70
N LEU A 323 -5.69 -12.72 -9.87
CA LEU A 323 -6.15 -11.66 -8.98
C LEU A 323 -7.66 -11.40 -9.10
N SER A 324 -8.19 -11.35 -10.32
CA SER A 324 -9.56 -10.88 -10.59
C SER A 324 -10.62 -11.98 -10.60
N GLN A 325 -10.26 -13.24 -10.88
CA GLN A 325 -11.24 -14.32 -11.06
C GLN A 325 -11.23 -15.37 -9.95
N MET A 326 -10.13 -15.52 -9.21
CA MET A 326 -10.06 -16.49 -8.11
C MET A 326 -10.82 -15.99 -6.88
N GLN A 327 -11.46 -16.92 -6.18
CA GLN A 327 -12.24 -16.65 -4.97
C GLN A 327 -11.34 -16.75 -3.73
N TRP A 328 -10.68 -15.64 -3.38
CA TRP A 328 -9.70 -15.57 -2.29
C TRP A 328 -10.31 -15.41 -0.89
N ASP A 329 -11.63 -15.25 -0.81
CA ASP A 329 -12.35 -15.08 0.46
C ASP A 329 -12.16 -16.27 1.41
N GLY A 330 -11.99 -15.96 2.69
CA GLY A 330 -11.79 -16.98 3.73
C GLY A 330 -10.40 -17.59 3.81
N TYR A 331 -9.46 -17.16 2.95
CA TYR A 331 -8.04 -17.51 3.05
C TYR A 331 -7.25 -16.31 3.60
N ALA A 332 -6.44 -16.55 4.63
CA ALA A 332 -5.61 -15.55 5.27
C ALA A 332 -4.27 -15.41 4.53
N ALA A 333 -3.63 -16.54 4.21
CA ALA A 333 -2.43 -16.57 3.37
C ALA A 333 -2.84 -16.70 1.90
N ARG A 334 -2.47 -15.71 1.08
CA ARG A 334 -2.79 -15.66 -0.35
C ARG A 334 -1.50 -15.54 -1.13
N PHE A 335 -1.14 -16.61 -1.84
CA PHE A 335 0.10 -16.67 -2.60
C PHE A 335 -0.18 -16.94 -4.07
N ILE A 336 0.48 -16.18 -4.94
CA ILE A 336 0.59 -16.47 -6.36
C ILE A 336 2.00 -17.03 -6.61
N VAL A 337 2.12 -18.12 -7.36
CA VAL A 337 3.41 -18.68 -7.78
C VAL A 337 3.47 -18.66 -9.29
N LEU A 338 4.23 -17.73 -9.86
CA LEU A 338 4.49 -17.66 -11.29
C LEU A 338 5.58 -18.66 -11.67
N VAL A 339 5.36 -19.42 -12.73
CA VAL A 339 6.34 -20.34 -13.33
C VAL A 339 6.48 -20.01 -14.81
N THR A 340 7.69 -19.63 -15.22
CA THR A 340 7.96 -19.12 -16.58
C THR A 340 9.41 -19.30 -16.98
N ASP A 341 9.68 -19.54 -18.27
CA ASP A 341 11.03 -19.48 -18.84
C ASP A 341 11.31 -18.19 -19.62
N ALA A 342 10.33 -17.31 -19.69
CA ALA A 342 10.40 -16.04 -20.40
C ALA A 342 10.12 -14.84 -19.48
N GLY A 343 10.73 -13.70 -19.80
CA GLY A 343 10.42 -12.41 -19.20
C GLY A 343 9.07 -11.84 -19.65
N PRO A 344 8.49 -10.93 -18.85
CA PRO A 344 7.13 -10.46 -19.06
C PRO A 344 7.03 -9.48 -20.24
N ARG A 345 5.79 -9.33 -20.74
CA ARG A 345 5.32 -8.14 -21.47
C ARG A 345 4.96 -7.07 -20.46
N ASP A 346 5.71 -5.97 -20.49
CA ASP A 346 5.63 -4.87 -19.52
C ASP A 346 4.70 -3.76 -20.04
N ALA A 347 4.51 -2.68 -19.28
CA ALA A 347 3.63 -1.56 -19.65
C ALA A 347 4.00 -0.91 -21.01
N ASP A 348 5.28 -0.98 -21.39
CA ASP A 348 5.79 -0.40 -22.64
C ASP A 348 5.70 -1.34 -23.87
N ASP A 349 5.17 -2.55 -23.72
CA ASP A 349 4.98 -3.50 -24.83
C ASP A 349 3.54 -3.46 -25.36
N GLU A 350 3.36 -3.13 -26.64
CA GLU A 350 2.04 -3.12 -27.32
C GLU A 350 1.26 -4.44 -27.21
N LEU A 351 1.98 -5.55 -26.99
CA LEU A 351 1.41 -6.88 -26.80
C LEU A 351 0.98 -7.15 -25.36
N SER A 352 1.31 -6.29 -24.40
CA SER A 352 0.83 -6.41 -23.02
C SER A 352 -0.70 -6.48 -22.99
N GLY A 353 -1.22 -7.49 -22.28
CA GLY A 353 -2.65 -7.63 -22.03
C GLY A 353 -3.14 -6.76 -20.89
N THR A 354 -2.25 -6.43 -19.94
CA THR A 354 -2.58 -5.64 -18.74
C THR A 354 -2.23 -4.16 -18.87
N GLY A 355 -1.25 -3.81 -19.72
CA GLY A 355 -0.71 -2.45 -19.78
C GLY A 355 0.07 -2.02 -18.53
N MET A 356 0.36 -2.94 -17.61
CA MET A 356 0.97 -2.65 -16.31
C MET A 356 2.43 -3.06 -16.22
N SER A 357 3.16 -2.36 -15.35
CA SER A 357 4.52 -2.67 -14.97
C SER A 357 4.63 -3.73 -13.88
N SER A 358 5.84 -4.24 -13.70
CA SER A 358 6.16 -5.17 -12.60
C SER A 358 5.83 -4.54 -11.23
N GLN A 359 6.17 -3.26 -11.06
CA GLN A 359 5.87 -2.49 -9.87
C GLN A 359 4.36 -2.33 -9.70
N SER A 360 3.63 -2.01 -10.78
CA SER A 360 2.18 -1.86 -10.73
C SER A 360 1.45 -3.09 -10.27
N LEU A 361 1.78 -4.21 -10.90
CA LEU A 361 1.14 -5.48 -10.62
C LEU A 361 1.46 -5.94 -9.19
N ASN A 362 2.69 -5.71 -8.73
CA ASN A 362 3.08 -5.90 -7.33
C ASN A 362 2.24 -5.04 -6.38
N ARG A 363 1.95 -3.77 -6.71
CA ARG A 363 1.07 -2.92 -5.91
C ARG A 363 -0.35 -3.46 -5.82
N LEU A 364 -0.93 -3.95 -6.93
CA LEU A 364 -2.25 -4.58 -6.89
C LEU A 364 -2.26 -5.86 -6.02
N ILE A 365 -1.19 -6.66 -6.07
CA ILE A 365 -1.06 -7.85 -5.21
C ILE A 365 -1.01 -7.45 -3.72
N GLN A 366 -0.31 -6.37 -3.37
CA GLN A 366 -0.24 -5.87 -2.00
C GLN A 366 -1.56 -5.25 -1.55
N GLU A 367 -2.05 -4.27 -2.30
CA GLU A 367 -3.15 -3.40 -1.87
C GLU A 367 -4.51 -4.04 -2.11
N GLN A 368 -4.73 -4.82 -3.18
CA GLN A 368 -6.02 -5.47 -3.48
C GLN A 368 -6.09 -6.90 -2.94
N LEU A 369 -5.12 -7.76 -3.29
CA LEU A 369 -5.13 -9.15 -2.81
C LEU A 369 -4.77 -9.24 -1.31
N GLY A 370 -3.90 -8.36 -0.80
CA GLY A 370 -3.33 -8.51 0.54
C GLY A 370 -2.50 -9.79 0.63
N GLY A 371 -1.75 -10.10 -0.43
CA GLY A 371 -1.01 -11.36 -0.57
C GLY A 371 0.40 -11.16 -1.13
N TYR A 372 1.01 -12.27 -1.53
CA TYR A 372 2.38 -12.31 -2.04
C TYR A 372 2.45 -13.02 -3.39
N ILE A 373 3.45 -12.67 -4.19
CA ILE A 373 3.80 -13.39 -5.41
C ILE A 373 5.25 -13.87 -5.32
N ALA A 374 5.46 -15.13 -5.68
CA ALA A 374 6.77 -15.72 -5.89
C ALA A 374 6.95 -16.07 -7.37
N VAL A 375 8.19 -15.97 -7.88
CA VAL A 375 8.51 -16.32 -9.26
C VAL A 375 9.55 -17.44 -9.28
N LEU A 376 9.21 -18.57 -9.88
CA LEU A 376 10.13 -19.63 -10.27
C LEU A 376 10.54 -19.39 -11.72
N HIS A 377 11.68 -18.71 -11.93
CA HIS A 377 12.16 -18.30 -13.26
C HIS A 377 13.12 -19.35 -13.83
N LEU A 378 12.69 -20.03 -14.89
CA LEU A 378 13.44 -21.10 -15.54
C LEU A 378 14.46 -20.49 -16.50
N LYS A 379 15.74 -20.46 -16.10
CA LYS A 379 16.85 -19.90 -16.93
C LYS A 379 17.26 -20.87 -18.05
N THR A 380 16.37 -21.09 -19.02
CA THR A 380 16.57 -22.06 -20.09
C THR A 380 17.66 -21.63 -21.08
N PRO A 381 18.27 -22.57 -21.82
CA PRO A 381 19.18 -22.22 -22.92
C PRO A 381 18.52 -21.35 -24.00
N SER A 382 17.20 -21.44 -24.16
CA SER A 382 16.45 -20.59 -25.08
C SER A 382 16.41 -19.14 -24.59
N GLY A 383 16.15 -18.91 -23.30
CA GLY A 383 16.21 -17.57 -22.71
C GLY A 383 17.59 -16.93 -22.82
N ALA A 384 18.65 -17.71 -22.61
CA ALA A 384 20.03 -17.26 -22.81
C ALA A 384 20.29 -16.86 -24.27
N LYS A 385 19.82 -17.66 -25.24
CA LYS A 385 19.98 -17.38 -26.68
C LYS A 385 19.26 -16.11 -27.12
N ASN A 386 18.16 -15.77 -26.47
CA ASN A 386 17.37 -14.56 -26.74
C ASN A 386 17.80 -13.37 -25.86
N GLU A 387 18.89 -13.49 -25.10
CA GLU A 387 19.40 -12.43 -24.20
C GLU A 387 18.38 -11.92 -23.17
N ASP A 388 17.38 -12.74 -22.81
CA ASP A 388 16.24 -12.29 -22.01
C ASP A 388 16.45 -12.42 -20.49
N HIS A 389 17.35 -13.30 -20.04
CA HIS A 389 17.53 -13.62 -18.61
C HIS A 389 17.73 -12.39 -17.72
N ALA A 390 18.61 -11.46 -18.10
CA ALA A 390 18.92 -10.30 -17.26
C ALA A 390 17.71 -9.36 -17.12
N ARG A 391 16.97 -9.16 -18.21
CA ARG A 391 15.75 -8.35 -18.21
C ARG A 391 14.64 -9.02 -17.41
N ALA A 392 14.41 -10.32 -17.65
CA ALA A 392 13.41 -11.11 -16.93
C ALA A 392 13.69 -11.14 -15.43
N GLU A 393 14.94 -11.34 -15.02
CA GLU A 393 15.37 -11.30 -13.62
C GLU A 393 15.09 -9.94 -12.98
N SER A 394 15.42 -8.84 -13.67
CA SER A 394 15.14 -7.49 -13.18
C SER A 394 13.64 -7.27 -12.96
N ARG A 395 12.80 -7.61 -13.95
CA ARG A 395 11.34 -7.44 -13.86
C ARG A 395 10.70 -8.33 -12.80
N TYR A 396 11.10 -9.59 -12.72
CA TYR A 396 10.53 -10.51 -11.74
C TYR A 396 11.04 -10.25 -10.32
N THR A 397 12.24 -9.72 -10.14
CA THR A 397 12.71 -9.24 -8.83
C THR A 397 11.88 -8.05 -8.38
N GLU A 398 11.60 -7.09 -9.26
CA GLU A 398 10.73 -5.94 -8.98
C GLU A 398 9.30 -6.38 -8.63
N LEU A 399 8.71 -7.29 -9.43
CA LEU A 399 7.38 -7.86 -9.20
C LEU A 399 7.26 -8.57 -7.82
N THR A 400 8.34 -9.15 -7.34
CA THR A 400 8.38 -9.94 -6.09
C THR A 400 9.00 -9.19 -4.92
N SER A 401 9.26 -7.90 -5.05
CA SER A 401 9.80 -7.06 -3.99
C SER A 401 8.68 -6.56 -3.09
N PHE A 402 8.78 -6.86 -1.79
CA PHE A 402 7.80 -6.44 -0.78
C PHE A 402 8.52 -5.64 0.32
N PRO A 403 7.87 -4.62 0.93
CA PRO A 403 8.47 -3.85 2.01
C PRO A 403 8.98 -4.76 3.13
N ASN A 404 10.20 -4.52 3.61
CA ASN A 404 10.83 -5.23 4.73
C ASN A 404 11.00 -6.75 4.53
N LEU A 405 10.89 -7.25 3.30
CA LEU A 405 11.07 -8.66 2.96
C LEU A 405 12.08 -8.81 1.81
N PRO A 406 12.85 -9.93 1.78
CA PRO A 406 13.65 -10.25 0.61
C PRO A 406 12.74 -10.53 -0.61
N PRO A 407 13.19 -10.22 -1.84
CA PRO A 407 12.42 -10.55 -3.03
C PRO A 407 12.13 -12.05 -3.16
N LEU A 408 10.91 -12.40 -3.55
CA LEU A 408 10.47 -13.80 -3.75
C LEU A 408 10.77 -14.30 -5.17
N TYR A 409 11.95 -13.97 -5.69
CA TYR A 409 12.44 -14.40 -6.99
C TYR A 409 13.43 -15.56 -6.84
N PHE A 410 13.15 -16.67 -7.52
CA PHE A 410 13.94 -17.89 -7.43
C PHE A 410 14.33 -18.39 -8.83
N PRO A 411 15.59 -18.21 -9.26
CA PRO A 411 16.05 -18.72 -10.53
C PRO A 411 16.27 -20.24 -10.47
N VAL A 412 15.83 -20.95 -11.51
CA VAL A 412 16.16 -22.35 -11.75
C VAL A 412 17.20 -22.42 -12.86
N GLU A 413 18.46 -22.58 -12.46
CA GLU A 413 19.59 -22.57 -13.37
C GLU A 413 19.49 -23.67 -14.44
N ASN A 414 19.81 -23.31 -15.68
CA ASN A 414 19.69 -24.14 -16.88
C ASN A 414 18.26 -24.62 -17.22
N GLY A 415 17.24 -24.20 -16.47
CA GLY A 415 15.88 -24.74 -16.60
C GLY A 415 15.84 -26.25 -16.37
N ASP A 416 16.57 -26.78 -15.39
CA ASP A 416 16.50 -28.22 -15.09
C ASP A 416 15.12 -28.59 -14.49
N PRO A 417 14.31 -29.45 -15.15
CA PRO A 417 13.00 -29.85 -14.62
C PRO A 417 13.08 -30.53 -13.26
N ALA A 418 14.17 -31.22 -12.94
CA ALA A 418 14.35 -31.86 -11.64
C ALA A 418 14.59 -30.82 -10.53
N ALA A 419 15.43 -29.82 -10.80
CA ALA A 419 15.66 -28.69 -9.89
C ALA A 419 14.37 -27.87 -9.70
N TYR A 420 13.61 -27.63 -10.77
CA TYR A 420 12.30 -26.99 -10.68
C TYR A 420 11.31 -27.79 -9.80
N GLY A 421 11.21 -29.10 -10.00
CA GLY A 421 10.37 -29.96 -9.17
C GLY A 421 10.77 -29.91 -7.69
N ALA A 422 12.08 -29.91 -7.40
CA ALA A 422 12.59 -29.76 -6.04
C ALA A 422 12.24 -28.39 -5.43
N ALA A 423 12.39 -27.29 -6.18
CA ALA A 423 12.04 -25.95 -5.72
C ALA A 423 10.53 -25.82 -5.43
N THR A 424 9.68 -26.39 -6.30
CA THR A 424 8.23 -26.44 -6.13
C THR A 424 7.84 -27.23 -4.88
N ALA A 425 8.45 -28.42 -4.69
CA ALA A 425 8.23 -29.24 -3.51
C ALA A 425 8.67 -28.52 -2.23
N ARG A 426 9.80 -27.81 -2.28
CA ARG A 426 10.32 -27.04 -1.14
C ARG A 426 9.41 -25.88 -0.78
N LEU A 427 8.94 -25.10 -1.77
CA LEU A 427 7.98 -24.02 -1.55
C LEU A 427 6.71 -24.53 -0.85
N ALA A 428 6.14 -25.63 -1.36
CA ALA A 428 4.98 -26.25 -0.74
C ALA A 428 5.27 -26.73 0.69
N SER A 429 6.41 -27.40 0.91
CA SER A 429 6.82 -27.87 2.23
C SER A 429 6.99 -26.74 3.25
N VAL A 430 7.54 -25.60 2.84
CA VAL A 430 7.67 -24.39 3.69
C VAL A 430 6.29 -23.86 4.08
N ILE A 431 5.36 -23.75 3.12
CA ILE A 431 3.99 -23.31 3.39
C ILE A 431 3.28 -24.26 4.37
N ILE A 432 3.36 -25.58 4.13
CA ILE A 432 2.78 -26.62 5.00
C ILE A 432 3.35 -26.52 6.42
N THR A 433 4.68 -26.41 6.54
CA THR A 433 5.38 -26.32 7.83
C THR A 433 5.01 -25.05 8.57
N GLN A 434 4.93 -23.91 7.89
CA GLN A 434 4.54 -22.65 8.50
C GLN A 434 3.08 -22.65 8.94
N ILE A 435 2.17 -23.27 8.20
CA ILE A 435 0.76 -23.37 8.62
C ILE A 435 0.59 -24.31 9.80
N GLY A 436 1.26 -25.47 9.78
CA GLY A 436 1.26 -26.41 10.90
C GLY A 436 1.97 -25.86 12.15
N GLY A 437 3.02 -25.07 11.95
CA GLY A 437 3.84 -24.45 13.01
C GLY A 437 3.27 -23.15 13.57
N ALA A 438 2.61 -22.32 12.76
CA ALA A 438 1.91 -21.11 13.21
C ALA A 438 0.78 -21.47 14.19
N ALA A 439 0.14 -22.63 14.02
CA ALA A 439 -0.80 -23.17 14.99
C ALA A 439 -0.16 -23.52 16.36
N ALA A 440 1.17 -23.66 16.43
CA ALA A 440 1.93 -24.09 17.61
C ALA A 440 2.77 -22.98 18.27
N LYS A 441 3.24 -21.97 17.52
CA LYS A 441 3.99 -20.80 18.04
C LYS A 441 3.31 -19.50 17.62
N VAL A 442 3.12 -18.58 18.57
CA VAL A 442 2.66 -17.21 18.26
C VAL A 442 3.79 -16.51 17.48
N PRO A 443 3.54 -16.01 16.26
CA PRO A 443 4.50 -15.17 15.55
C PRO A 443 4.77 -13.92 16.37
N SER A 444 6.03 -13.60 16.65
CA SER A 444 6.40 -12.35 17.32
C SER A 444 7.06 -11.38 16.33
N GLN A 445 6.65 -10.11 16.38
CA GLN A 445 7.38 -9.00 15.78
C GLN A 445 8.79 -8.89 16.39
N GLY A 446 9.78 -8.43 15.62
CA GLY A 446 11.17 -8.32 16.06
C GLY A 446 11.98 -9.62 16.09
N ALA A 447 11.34 -10.78 16.23
CA ALA A 447 12.04 -12.05 16.05
C ALA A 447 12.42 -12.21 14.57
N ALA A 448 13.72 -12.33 14.31
CA ALA A 448 14.18 -12.78 13.00
C ALA A 448 13.56 -14.14 12.71
N PRO A 449 13.22 -14.45 11.44
CA PRO A 449 12.81 -15.80 11.09
C PRO A 449 13.87 -16.78 11.58
N GLU A 450 13.46 -17.91 12.17
CA GLU A 450 14.36 -19.07 12.37
C GLU A 450 14.78 -19.53 10.97
N THR A 451 15.79 -18.90 10.38
CA THR A 451 16.27 -19.23 9.04
C THR A 451 17.13 -20.47 9.11
N GLU A 452 16.91 -21.43 8.22
CA GLU A 452 18.00 -22.30 7.78
C GLU A 452 18.88 -21.45 6.87
N PRO A 453 20.10 -21.04 7.28
CA PRO A 453 20.91 -20.08 6.51
C PRO A 453 21.25 -20.59 5.09
N ASP A 454 21.19 -21.90 4.90
CA ASP A 454 21.52 -22.59 3.66
C ASP A 454 20.35 -22.68 2.66
N ASP A 455 19.16 -22.13 2.98
CA ASP A 455 18.02 -22.11 2.05
C ASP A 455 17.31 -20.73 1.96
N PRO A 456 17.71 -19.90 0.97
CA PRO A 456 17.08 -18.61 0.71
C PRO A 456 15.59 -18.68 0.38
N LEU A 457 15.12 -19.76 -0.27
CA LEU A 457 13.71 -19.91 -0.64
C LEU A 457 12.87 -20.10 0.62
N ALA A 458 13.27 -21.02 1.49
CA ALA A 458 12.57 -21.23 2.76
C ALA A 458 12.61 -19.99 3.65
N ALA A 459 13.74 -19.29 3.73
CA ALA A 459 13.86 -18.06 4.50
C ALA A 459 12.91 -16.95 4.01
N ALA A 460 12.89 -16.70 2.70
CA ALA A 460 12.09 -15.63 2.11
C ALA A 460 10.58 -15.92 2.18
N VAL A 461 10.15 -17.13 1.80
CA VAL A 461 8.75 -17.56 1.90
C VAL A 461 8.31 -17.64 3.36
N GLY A 462 9.17 -18.12 4.26
CA GLY A 462 8.90 -18.17 5.70
C GLY A 462 8.66 -16.78 6.30
N ALA A 463 9.46 -15.78 5.92
CA ALA A 463 9.25 -14.40 6.36
C ALA A 463 7.92 -13.81 5.86
N ALA A 464 7.56 -14.06 4.60
CA ALA A 464 6.25 -13.66 4.06
C ALA A 464 5.08 -14.34 4.79
N MET A 465 5.21 -15.63 5.10
CA MET A 465 4.21 -16.39 5.88
C MET A 465 4.08 -15.86 7.32
N GLN A 466 5.18 -15.53 7.98
CA GLN A 466 5.18 -14.96 9.33
C GLN A 466 4.51 -13.58 9.35
N ARG A 467 4.77 -12.73 8.35
CA ARG A 467 4.08 -11.44 8.19
C ARG A 467 2.57 -11.62 7.97
N THR A 468 2.19 -12.58 7.12
CA THR A 468 0.78 -12.93 6.91
C THR A 468 0.10 -13.35 8.23
N ALA A 469 0.80 -14.13 9.05
CA ALA A 469 0.27 -14.55 10.34
C ALA A 469 0.06 -13.35 11.29
N LEU A 470 0.99 -12.39 11.33
CA LEU A 470 0.81 -11.13 12.08
C LEU A 470 -0.37 -10.30 11.57
N GLN A 471 -0.59 -10.25 10.25
CA GLN A 471 -1.74 -9.57 9.66
C GLN A 471 -3.07 -10.24 10.01
N TYR A 472 -3.11 -11.57 9.93
CA TYR A 472 -4.31 -12.34 10.28
C TYR A 472 -4.68 -12.20 11.76
N LEU A 473 -3.68 -12.28 12.65
CA LEU A 473 -3.90 -12.07 14.08
C LEU A 473 -4.45 -10.68 14.34
N GLY A 474 -3.84 -9.65 13.73
CA GLY A 474 -4.30 -8.28 13.93
C GLY A 474 -5.69 -8.00 13.39
N ALA A 475 -6.06 -8.56 12.23
CA ALA A 475 -7.41 -8.46 11.69
C ALA A 475 -8.45 -9.15 12.60
N ARG A 476 -8.12 -10.30 13.19
CA ARG A 476 -9.00 -11.06 14.07
C ARG A 476 -9.18 -10.42 15.44
N GLU A 477 -8.11 -9.88 16.00
CA GLU A 477 -8.11 -9.21 17.31
C GLU A 477 -8.61 -7.77 17.21
N GLY A 478 -8.71 -7.24 15.98
CA GLY A 478 -9.07 -5.86 15.75
C GLY A 478 -7.99 -4.91 16.25
N THR A 479 -6.71 -5.28 16.05
CA THR A 479 -5.53 -4.55 16.51
C THR A 479 -5.62 -3.09 16.12
N ARG A 480 -5.22 -2.25 17.07
CA ARG A 480 -5.26 -0.79 16.99
C ARG A 480 -3.89 -0.25 17.33
N ALA A 481 -3.60 0.93 16.81
CA ALA A 481 -2.46 1.70 17.26
C ALA A 481 -2.65 2.18 18.70
N PRO A 482 -1.55 2.58 19.36
CA PRO A 482 -1.62 3.18 20.69
C PRO A 482 -2.47 4.46 20.71
N ASP A 483 -3.12 4.70 21.85
CA ASP A 483 -3.94 5.89 22.11
C ASP A 483 -3.05 7.08 22.54
N VAL A 484 -2.31 7.63 21.58
CA VAL A 484 -1.41 8.78 21.79
C VAL A 484 -1.81 9.89 20.84
N PHE A 485 -2.22 11.06 21.35
CA PHE A 485 -2.69 12.09 20.43
C PHE A 485 -1.60 12.61 19.48
N GLU A 486 -0.43 12.96 20.02
CA GLU A 486 0.73 13.48 19.29
C GLU A 486 1.99 12.77 19.79
N ALA A 487 2.88 12.39 18.87
CA ALA A 487 4.15 11.74 19.21
C ALA A 487 5.19 11.97 18.12
N VAL A 488 6.44 11.66 18.47
CA VAL A 488 7.54 11.60 17.50
C VAL A 488 7.83 10.14 17.14
N VAL A 489 7.95 9.85 15.85
CA VAL A 489 8.31 8.52 15.33
C VAL A 489 9.42 8.64 14.29
N VAL A 490 10.16 7.56 14.08
CA VAL A 490 11.29 7.51 13.15
C VAL A 490 10.97 6.57 11.98
N ASP A 491 11.31 6.97 10.75
CA ASP A 491 10.93 6.23 9.53
C ASP A 491 11.90 5.10 9.12
N ARG A 492 12.84 4.76 10.01
CA ARG A 492 13.81 3.65 9.89
C ARG A 492 13.90 2.86 11.19
N ASP A 493 14.20 1.58 11.09
CA ASP A 493 14.52 0.75 12.26
C ASP A 493 15.94 1.05 12.77
N PHE A 494 16.09 1.08 14.09
CA PHE A 494 17.35 1.44 14.75
C PHE A 494 18.43 0.34 14.69
N ASP A 495 18.03 -0.93 14.60
CA ASP A 495 18.93 -2.08 14.42
C ASP A 495 19.22 -2.30 12.92
N ARG A 496 18.15 -2.40 12.14
CA ARG A 496 18.20 -2.66 10.69
C ARG A 496 17.76 -1.44 9.92
N GLN A 497 18.66 -0.47 9.79
CA GLN A 497 18.41 0.84 9.17
C GLN A 497 17.94 0.80 7.69
N GLY A 498 17.98 -0.37 7.04
CA GLY A 498 17.35 -0.57 5.72
C GLY A 498 15.84 -0.88 5.78
N MET A 499 15.31 -1.26 6.95
CA MET A 499 13.90 -1.54 7.17
C MET A 499 13.13 -0.27 7.52
N LYS A 500 11.89 -0.20 7.05
CA LYS A 500 10.98 0.94 7.23
C LYS A 500 9.80 0.52 8.12
N PRO A 501 9.75 0.93 9.40
CA PRO A 501 8.62 0.65 10.29
C PRO A 501 7.34 1.40 9.91
N ILE A 502 7.44 2.35 8.97
CA ILE A 502 6.35 3.23 8.56
C ILE A 502 6.34 3.31 7.03
N SER A 503 5.15 3.27 6.46
CA SER A 503 4.88 3.64 5.07
C SER A 503 4.20 5.00 5.00
N VAL A 504 4.68 5.87 4.12
CA VAL A 504 4.11 7.20 3.87
C VAL A 504 3.03 7.09 2.80
N ARG A 505 1.88 7.67 3.10
CA ARG A 505 0.65 7.56 2.32
C ARG A 505 -0.01 8.93 2.16
N LEU A 506 -0.80 9.07 1.11
CA LEU A 506 -1.71 10.16 0.88
C LEU A 506 -3.13 9.70 1.20
N LEU A 507 -3.79 10.38 2.13
CA LEU A 507 -5.18 10.08 2.45
C LEU A 507 -6.09 10.78 1.44
N ILE A 508 -6.72 10.00 0.56
CA ILE A 508 -7.60 10.49 -0.50
C ILE A 508 -8.99 9.91 -0.39
N ASN A 509 -9.98 10.61 -0.93
CA ASN A 509 -11.32 10.08 -1.15
C ASN A 509 -11.55 9.64 -2.60
N LYS A 510 -12.67 8.97 -2.84
CA LYS A 510 -12.95 8.39 -4.15
C LYS A 510 -13.18 9.42 -5.27
N ALA A 511 -13.75 10.58 -4.94
CA ALA A 511 -13.90 11.68 -5.90
C ALA A 511 -12.52 12.23 -6.29
N GLN A 512 -11.65 12.45 -5.31
CA GLN A 512 -10.29 12.96 -5.52
C GLN A 512 -9.45 12.03 -6.40
N LEU A 513 -9.53 10.71 -6.20
CA LEU A 513 -8.86 9.75 -7.10
C LEU A 513 -9.41 9.83 -8.53
N SER A 514 -10.72 10.02 -8.69
CA SER A 514 -11.35 10.17 -10.00
C SER A 514 -10.84 11.42 -10.71
N ASP A 515 -10.80 12.55 -10.01
CA ASP A 515 -10.34 13.82 -10.57
C ASP A 515 -8.85 13.75 -10.93
N LEU A 516 -8.01 13.09 -10.10
CA LEU A 516 -6.61 12.82 -10.42
C LEU A 516 -6.46 12.01 -11.71
N SER A 517 -7.28 10.96 -11.84
CA SER A 517 -7.26 10.07 -13.01
C SER A 517 -7.65 10.82 -14.28
N GLU A 518 -8.68 11.66 -14.22
CA GLU A 518 -9.13 12.48 -15.34
C GLU A 518 -8.06 13.51 -15.74
N ALA A 519 -7.52 14.25 -14.78
CA ALA A 519 -6.46 15.22 -15.03
C ALA A 519 -5.23 14.56 -15.66
N LEU A 520 -4.78 13.43 -15.10
CA LEU A 520 -3.63 12.71 -15.62
C LEU A 520 -3.90 12.13 -17.01
N ASN A 521 -5.11 11.62 -17.29
CA ASN A 521 -5.48 11.12 -18.62
C ASN A 521 -5.40 12.24 -19.68
N ILE A 522 -5.93 13.43 -19.38
CA ILE A 522 -5.84 14.58 -20.27
C ILE A 522 -4.39 14.96 -20.56
N ILE A 523 -3.54 14.96 -19.52
CA ILE A 523 -2.13 15.31 -19.64
C ILE A 523 -1.40 14.31 -20.55
N VAL A 524 -1.65 13.02 -20.36
CA VAL A 524 -1.01 11.95 -21.14
C VAL A 524 -1.50 11.94 -22.59
N ASP A 525 -2.82 12.03 -22.85
CA ASP A 525 -3.40 12.10 -24.20
C ASP A 525 -2.80 13.26 -25.02
N LYS A 526 -2.57 14.41 -24.38
CA LYS A 526 -1.98 15.59 -25.02
C LYS A 526 -0.48 15.42 -25.29
N ALA A 527 0.24 14.64 -24.48
CA ALA A 527 1.64 14.30 -24.70
C ALA A 527 1.80 13.42 -25.95
N GLU A 528 0.96 12.39 -26.09
CA GLU A 528 1.03 11.46 -27.23
C GLU A 528 0.73 12.13 -28.57
N THR A 529 -0.20 13.08 -28.58
CA THR A 529 -0.60 13.78 -29.79
C THR A 529 0.41 14.84 -30.26
N ASN A 530 1.54 15.03 -29.55
CA ASN A 530 2.52 16.11 -29.75
C ASN A 530 1.86 17.51 -29.78
N VAL A 531 0.71 17.66 -29.11
CA VAL A 531 -0.07 18.90 -29.08
C VAL A 531 0.45 19.85 -27.99
N LEU A 532 1.18 19.33 -27.00
CA LEU A 532 1.82 20.13 -25.96
C LEU A 532 3.30 20.41 -26.26
N ASP A 533 3.71 21.62 -25.90
CA ASP A 533 5.11 21.97 -25.69
C ASP A 533 5.65 21.15 -24.51
N PRO A 534 6.80 20.44 -24.62
CA PRO A 534 7.37 19.64 -23.53
C PRO A 534 7.44 20.36 -22.18
N ASP A 535 7.68 21.67 -22.17
CA ASP A 535 7.75 22.48 -20.94
C ASP A 535 6.38 22.60 -20.24
N LYS A 536 5.29 22.62 -21.02
CA LYS A 536 3.92 22.70 -20.50
C LYS A 536 3.44 21.37 -19.94
N PHE A 537 3.83 20.26 -20.54
CA PHE A 537 3.47 18.93 -20.05
C PHE A 537 3.98 18.71 -18.62
N PHE A 538 5.26 18.98 -18.36
CA PHE A 538 5.85 18.79 -17.03
C PHE A 538 5.17 19.65 -15.96
N THR A 539 4.94 20.93 -16.28
CA THR A 539 4.23 21.86 -15.39
C THR A 539 2.83 21.35 -15.03
N GLN A 540 2.12 20.73 -15.98
CA GLN A 540 0.79 20.16 -15.75
C GLN A 540 0.80 18.90 -14.88
N VAL A 541 1.75 17.97 -15.09
CA VAL A 541 1.88 16.78 -14.22
C VAL A 541 2.23 17.19 -12.79
N LEU A 542 3.19 18.11 -12.65
CA LEU A 542 3.62 18.61 -11.35
C LEU A 542 2.50 19.38 -10.65
N GLY A 543 1.71 20.15 -11.40
CA GLY A 543 0.46 20.77 -10.95
C GLY A 543 -0.51 19.75 -10.35
N ALA A 544 -0.86 18.72 -11.12
CA ALA A 544 -1.80 17.70 -10.69
C ALA A 544 -1.33 16.92 -9.44
N ALA A 545 -0.06 16.50 -9.39
CA ALA A 545 0.49 15.76 -8.25
C ALA A 545 0.52 16.60 -6.97
N ALA A 546 0.91 17.86 -7.10
CA ALA A 546 1.03 18.75 -5.98
C ALA A 546 -0.37 19.20 -5.49
N ASP A 547 -1.33 19.44 -6.38
CA ASP A 547 -2.72 19.75 -6.01
C ASP A 547 -3.34 18.59 -5.23
N MET A 548 -3.12 17.35 -5.68
CA MET A 548 -3.56 16.16 -4.95
C MET A 548 -2.96 16.04 -3.54
N SER A 549 -1.70 16.43 -3.37
CA SER A 549 -1.00 16.37 -2.07
C SER A 549 -1.56 17.35 -1.01
N ARG A 550 -2.16 18.48 -1.41
CA ARG A 550 -2.57 19.54 -0.46
C ARG A 550 -3.98 20.12 -0.67
N ARG A 551 -4.57 20.03 -1.87
CA ARG A 551 -5.90 20.51 -2.26
C ARG A 551 -6.62 19.56 -3.22
N PRO A 552 -7.12 18.43 -2.71
CA PRO A 552 -7.64 17.37 -3.56
C PRO A 552 -9.05 17.67 -4.11
N ASP A 553 -9.77 18.67 -3.57
CA ASP A 553 -11.20 18.91 -3.85
C ASP A 553 -11.50 19.78 -5.11
N ASP A 554 -10.49 20.28 -5.84
CA ASP A 554 -10.65 21.26 -6.94
C ASP A 554 -9.94 20.89 -8.26
N VAL A 555 -9.57 19.61 -8.46
CA VAL A 555 -8.72 19.18 -9.59
C VAL A 555 -9.44 19.22 -10.96
N ALA A 556 -10.77 19.08 -11.00
CA ALA A 556 -11.55 18.96 -12.23
C ALA A 556 -11.83 20.29 -13.00
N GLY A 557 -11.31 21.43 -12.53
CA GLY A 557 -11.84 22.75 -12.91
C GLY A 557 -11.06 23.64 -13.88
N ARG A 558 -9.92 23.22 -14.46
CA ARG A 558 -9.07 24.17 -15.22
C ARG A 558 -8.60 23.63 -16.57
N GLU A 559 -9.38 23.91 -17.61
CA GLU A 559 -8.97 23.73 -19.02
C GLU A 559 -8.08 24.88 -19.54
N ASP A 560 -7.99 26.00 -18.83
CA ASP A 560 -7.20 27.17 -19.19
C ASP A 560 -6.62 27.81 -17.93
N GLU A 561 -5.29 27.91 -17.76
CA GLU A 561 -4.59 29.12 -17.24
C GLU A 561 -3.06 28.96 -17.04
N THR A 562 -2.39 30.11 -16.86
CA THR A 562 -0.96 30.40 -17.07
C THR A 562 -0.13 30.55 -15.78
N LEU A 563 1.22 30.53 -15.86
CA LEU A 563 2.30 31.12 -15.01
C LEU A 563 2.12 31.35 -13.48
N ALA A 564 0.95 31.73 -12.98
CA ALA A 564 0.57 31.75 -11.56
C ALA A 564 0.55 30.33 -10.92
N GLU A 565 0.46 29.28 -11.75
CA GLU A 565 0.54 27.88 -11.32
C GLU A 565 1.96 27.45 -10.93
N ALA A 566 3.02 27.89 -11.61
CA ALA A 566 4.40 27.50 -11.26
C ALA A 566 4.82 28.00 -9.86
N VAL A 567 4.33 29.18 -9.46
CA VAL A 567 4.50 29.73 -8.10
C VAL A 567 3.65 28.94 -7.10
N SER A 568 2.42 28.58 -7.46
CA SER A 568 1.54 27.76 -6.62
C SER A 568 2.09 26.34 -6.42
N ILE A 569 2.67 25.72 -7.45
CA ILE A 569 3.33 24.42 -7.42
C ILE A 569 4.58 24.47 -6.54
N SER A 570 5.44 25.48 -6.71
CA SER A 570 6.61 25.64 -5.85
C SER A 570 6.22 25.79 -4.37
N GLU A 571 5.18 26.58 -4.09
CA GLU A 571 4.62 26.71 -2.74
C GLU A 571 4.08 25.39 -2.17
N LEU A 572 3.50 24.55 -3.03
CA LEU A 572 2.84 23.25 -2.81
C LEU A 572 3.85 22.08 -2.69
N LEU A 573 5.08 22.25 -3.18
CA LEU A 573 6.20 21.33 -2.96
C LEU A 573 7.06 21.74 -1.74
N ASP A 574 7.06 23.02 -1.40
CA ASP A 574 7.88 23.61 -0.34
C ASP A 574 7.39 23.22 1.06
N GLY A 575 8.21 22.46 1.79
CA GLY A 575 7.93 21.92 3.13
C GLY A 575 7.41 20.48 3.17
N LEU A 576 7.34 19.76 2.04
CA LEU A 576 7.01 18.33 2.03
C LEU A 576 8.20 17.50 2.54
N PRO A 577 8.03 16.61 3.54
CA PRO A 577 9.11 15.70 3.95
C PRO A 577 9.44 14.64 2.90
N TYR A 578 8.46 14.29 2.07
CA TYR A 578 8.57 13.27 1.05
C TYR A 578 8.05 13.80 -0.27
N LYS A 579 8.75 13.49 -1.36
CA LYS A 579 8.41 13.91 -2.72
C LYS A 579 8.24 12.68 -3.60
N SER A 580 7.20 12.66 -4.43
CA SER A 580 7.10 11.66 -5.49
C SER A 580 8.24 11.83 -6.49
N ARG A 581 8.47 10.83 -7.33
CA ARG A 581 9.53 10.88 -8.34
C ARG A 581 9.38 12.09 -9.28
N VAL A 582 8.19 12.38 -9.80
CA VAL A 582 8.01 13.57 -10.67
C VAL A 582 8.23 14.87 -9.91
N MET A 583 7.89 14.91 -8.62
CA MET A 583 8.15 16.08 -7.76
C MET A 583 9.65 16.31 -7.49
N THR A 584 10.52 15.36 -7.85
CA THR A 584 11.99 15.52 -7.77
C THR A 584 12.65 15.94 -9.08
N ILE A 585 11.95 15.81 -10.21
CA ILE A 585 12.46 16.21 -11.53
C ILE A 585 12.30 17.73 -11.66
N THR A 586 13.30 18.43 -12.21
CA THR A 586 13.16 19.86 -12.53
C THR A 586 12.86 20.07 -14.02
N GLU A 587 12.39 21.27 -14.39
CA GLU A 587 12.22 21.66 -15.80
C GLU A 587 13.54 21.51 -16.59
N ASP A 588 14.66 21.93 -15.98
CA ASP A 588 15.99 21.77 -16.55
C ASP A 588 16.39 20.29 -16.73
N ASP A 589 15.97 19.40 -15.82
CA ASP A 589 16.22 17.96 -15.96
C ASP A 589 15.41 17.40 -17.13
N TRP A 590 14.14 17.78 -17.25
CA TRP A 590 13.25 17.33 -18.33
C TRP A 590 13.75 17.73 -19.72
N VAL A 591 14.20 18.97 -19.91
CA VAL A 591 14.76 19.45 -21.18
C VAL A 591 16.05 18.71 -21.54
N ARG A 592 16.80 18.23 -20.54
CA ARG A 592 18.03 17.46 -20.74
C ARG A 592 17.80 15.96 -20.93
N MET A 593 16.61 15.46 -20.58
CA MET A 593 16.25 14.06 -20.81
C MET A 593 16.25 13.76 -22.31
N SER A 594 16.79 12.60 -22.64
CA SER A 594 16.64 12.01 -23.97
C SER A 594 15.17 11.66 -24.24
N ILE A 595 14.80 11.55 -25.51
CA ILE A 595 13.46 11.14 -25.95
C ILE A 595 13.04 9.81 -25.28
N SER A 596 13.99 8.88 -25.10
CA SER A 596 13.74 7.61 -24.44
C SER A 596 13.40 7.76 -22.96
N GLU A 597 14.06 8.69 -22.25
CA GLU A 597 13.77 8.99 -20.84
C GLU A 597 12.42 9.69 -20.69
N GLN A 598 12.10 10.61 -21.61
CA GLN A 598 10.77 11.25 -21.66
C GLN A 598 9.66 10.23 -21.92
N GLN A 599 9.86 9.31 -22.88
CA GLN A 599 8.90 8.23 -23.14
C GLN A 599 8.74 7.29 -21.94
N ALA A 600 9.82 6.97 -21.23
CA ALA A 600 9.75 6.16 -20.02
C ALA A 600 8.91 6.82 -18.94
N LEU A 601 8.98 8.16 -18.81
CA LEU A 601 8.11 8.90 -17.90
C LEU A 601 6.65 8.85 -18.34
N VAL A 602 6.35 9.06 -19.61
CA VAL A 602 4.98 8.97 -20.13
C VAL A 602 4.40 7.56 -19.89
N ASN A 603 5.19 6.51 -20.10
CA ASN A 603 4.78 5.14 -19.83
C ASN A 603 4.51 4.89 -18.34
N ASP A 604 5.30 5.49 -17.43
CA ASP A 604 5.06 5.45 -15.97
C ASP A 604 3.71 6.11 -15.59
N LEU A 605 3.34 7.19 -16.29
CA LEU A 605 2.03 7.84 -16.08
C LEU A 605 0.87 6.99 -16.58
N HIS A 606 1.00 6.33 -17.73
CA HIS A 606 0.02 5.34 -18.19
C HIS A 606 -0.15 4.18 -17.20
N ASP A 607 0.97 3.67 -16.70
CA ASP A 607 0.99 2.60 -15.72
C ASP A 607 0.26 3.01 -14.42
N LYS A 608 0.46 4.25 -13.95
CA LYS A 608 -0.31 4.85 -12.84
C LYS A 608 -1.80 5.00 -13.13
N LEU A 609 -2.16 5.47 -14.32
CA LEU A 609 -3.57 5.60 -14.73
C LEU A 609 -4.29 4.25 -14.68
N GLU A 610 -3.67 3.19 -15.19
CA GLU A 610 -4.24 1.84 -15.14
C GLU A 610 -4.43 1.39 -13.68
N ARG A 611 -3.47 1.66 -12.79
CA ARG A 611 -3.62 1.40 -11.35
C ARG A 611 -4.77 2.15 -10.72
N TYR A 612 -4.92 3.44 -11.00
CA TYR A 612 -5.99 4.24 -10.42
C TYR A 612 -7.37 3.73 -10.81
N GLN A 613 -7.54 3.26 -12.05
CA GLN A 613 -8.77 2.62 -12.49
C GLN A 613 -9.06 1.35 -11.67
N ARG A 614 -8.03 0.54 -11.37
CA ARG A 614 -8.16 -0.67 -10.53
C ARG A 614 -8.50 -0.33 -9.07
N TYR A 615 -7.83 0.66 -8.47
CA TYR A 615 -8.16 1.15 -7.11
C TYR A 615 -9.60 1.69 -7.03
N ASN A 616 -10.03 2.45 -8.03
CA ASN A 616 -11.39 3.00 -8.08
C ASN A 616 -12.46 1.90 -8.21
N GLY A 617 -12.16 0.84 -8.94
CA GLY A 617 -13.03 -0.34 -9.12
C GLY A 617 -13.09 -1.27 -7.90
N ALA A 618 -12.04 -1.30 -7.07
CA ALA A 618 -11.95 -2.17 -5.90
C ALA A 618 -12.73 -1.60 -4.70
N THR A 619 -13.95 -2.06 -4.48
CA THR A 619 -14.84 -1.52 -3.45
C THR A 619 -14.39 -1.75 -2.01
N ASP A 620 -13.56 -2.78 -1.78
CA ASP A 620 -13.08 -3.19 -0.47
C ASP A 620 -11.87 -2.37 0.04
N LEU A 621 -11.25 -1.55 -0.83
CA LEU A 621 -10.16 -0.63 -0.44
C LEU A 621 -10.66 0.62 0.28
N TRP A 622 -11.94 0.96 0.11
CA TRP A 622 -12.51 2.23 0.52
C TRP A 622 -13.22 2.13 1.86
N VAL A 623 -12.75 2.87 2.86
CA VAL A 623 -13.30 2.85 4.22
C VAL A 623 -14.17 4.08 4.46
N ASN A 624 -15.39 3.87 4.93
CA ASN A 624 -16.27 4.97 5.35
C ASN A 624 -15.91 5.44 6.76
N TYR A 625 -15.01 6.41 6.85
CA TYR A 625 -14.52 6.96 8.12
C TYR A 625 -15.61 7.69 8.91
N LEU A 626 -16.46 8.47 8.23
CA LEU A 626 -17.48 9.32 8.87
C LEU A 626 -18.82 8.61 9.10
N GLY A 627 -18.97 7.37 8.60
CA GLY A 627 -20.23 6.61 8.70
C GLY A 627 -21.38 7.22 7.89
N THR A 628 -21.08 8.13 6.96
CA THR A 628 -22.05 8.85 6.12
C THR A 628 -21.98 8.34 4.68
N GLU A 629 -23.11 8.34 3.98
CA GLU A 629 -23.15 7.90 2.58
C GLU A 629 -22.44 8.92 1.66
N GLY A 630 -21.86 8.44 0.55
CA GLY A 630 -21.26 9.29 -0.49
C GLY A 630 -19.77 9.03 -0.75
N ALA A 631 -19.35 9.22 -2.00
CA ALA A 631 -17.98 8.97 -2.45
C ALA A 631 -16.93 9.86 -1.76
N GLY A 632 -17.31 11.07 -1.31
CA GLY A 632 -16.42 11.98 -0.59
C GLY A 632 -16.06 11.52 0.84
N ASN A 633 -16.81 10.57 1.40
CA ASN A 633 -16.60 10.04 2.76
C ASN A 633 -15.85 8.70 2.76
N LEU A 634 -15.64 8.12 1.57
CA LEU A 634 -14.90 6.89 1.36
C LEU A 634 -13.42 7.24 1.23
N LEU A 635 -12.63 6.87 2.22
CA LEU A 635 -11.21 7.17 2.29
C LEU A 635 -10.35 5.95 1.93
N TYR A 636 -9.23 6.22 1.27
CA TYR A 636 -8.19 5.25 0.95
C TYR A 636 -6.82 5.88 1.21
N PRO A 637 -5.95 5.27 2.04
CA PRO A 637 -4.61 5.77 2.27
C PRO A 637 -3.67 5.25 1.17
N MET A 638 -3.68 5.91 0.01
CA MET A 638 -2.86 5.54 -1.15
C MET A 638 -1.36 5.72 -0.85
N LEU A 639 -0.48 4.85 -1.36
CA LEU A 639 0.96 5.04 -1.20
C LEU A 639 1.41 6.35 -1.84
N LEU A 640 2.33 7.08 -1.19
CA LEU A 640 2.83 8.34 -1.74
C LEU A 640 3.54 8.14 -3.09
N ASP A 641 4.24 7.02 -3.25
CA ASP A 641 4.93 6.64 -4.49
C ASP A 641 3.97 6.40 -5.68
N ASP A 642 2.67 6.21 -5.40
CA ASP A 642 1.67 6.10 -6.46
C ASP A 642 1.31 7.46 -7.06
N LEU A 643 1.64 8.59 -6.41
CA LEU A 643 1.45 9.90 -7.02
C LEU A 643 2.29 10.04 -8.30
N PRO A 644 1.79 10.83 -9.28
CA PRO A 644 2.52 11.12 -10.52
C PRO A 644 3.94 11.56 -10.21
#